data_AF-A0A1H0MFB2-F1
#
_entry.id   AF-A0A1H0MFB2-F1
#
_cell.length_a   1.000
_cell.length_b   1.000
_cell.length_c   1.000
_cell.angle_alpha   90.00
_cell.angle_beta   90.00
_cell.angle_gamma   90.00
#
_symmetry.space_group_name_H-M   'P 1'
#
loop_
_entity.id
_entity.type
_entity.pdbx_description
1 polymer ?
#
loop_
_entity_poly.entity_id
_entity_poly.type
_entity_poly.pdbx_seq_one_letter_code
_entity_poly.pdbx_strand_id
1 'polypeptide(L)'
;MPHSVDVNIPHRGPRAVVRRTVAAQIGTDAMTPRRPSSSFVRTLLAAVTAAVVAGTLASPLAASAAGGVPTDPNDGVPRIDPPVTYTNFQPLADPGLGAADYFQPAWYDTDGRHIQAHGGQVVTTEENGQTVSYWYGEDRTNGYWNSPGVAVYRSTDAKNWTNLGDALRSISTRDDLLTPYFEDLYDTVDENGQPRTEKIDALAYHLNSTQNSDYTAIFERPKVLHNAKTGKWVMWWHADGRTEPGGSTYARSMAAVAVSDSPAGPFRMTGAFRMPNRTDYQACTQYAVPGQARDMTVFQDDDGKAYISYSSEENYSLYVAALDDAYTNVTHTTDRDTLDVNQYSEDGRYPYVFADGTPAAPERGKDFQIVKECGHLEAPAIFERDGTYSVVTSGATGWAPNPQTYYTTKNLMGTWIRGVDANDVNETVSYNAIPDGGDGLLSIGDVRRSTFGSQTTNVFELEPGKFVYMGDRWNEGKSDSTYVWLPLTVGENGRLEMHNPAAEDPARYGKGWDASYWDDKGFGHGTWRAVTTGLPETVRRGATPQLPTSVPVDTSAGTAPVAVTWSTVDTSALGPQTITGTLAADANFTAGRSFQRTITVAEPGIADIAPEATVTASSRSDLVASLTDGNPTAKGWDDWTGNGYPRDSWLQFDWGTDRTFDSIVVHTYKDGATATWPSRIQVQYRDASGAWKDTAIEATLAQDASAPAPTAVIDARTLPAASALRLRLTSQANTWQSISEVDVWGNASAVNVCRDMGTTVSASFHQTKWATMPASNACDGRLGTAWSTWTDAGYKDSATFTMETLEIHRLNEVRFTNLEGSIAGVSLEYRDDHDNQWKPLPLTGDAPTVTNGVETTLSFQKVLATGLRFTFATPGSYLKIPEFFVAEAGGIAHIEPFLRTQPNAAGWYTAAPVPVSLSHDGNTDVEVQYRIDGGAWQTGPDFDVTTDGDHTVDYRALWNGTEVPEVAGSLPIRIDTAAPTTEASTEKPSTLLRLMQPAAVFQALAPAEATVVFQATDATSGVALTEYSLDGGTTWTAGSSVTLTGAGDHLVQFRSTDVAGNLEQARSATVTVVAGAAPGEGAGAGDGSGTGTGTPGTPAGTIGGSGGSGGTAASGGGLAATGSEMPLALGILALVFGGLGAGLLLLRRRRHA
;
A
#
# COMPACT_ATOMS: atom_id res chain seq x y z
N MET A 1 51.99 -50.80 2.36
CA MET A 1 53.35 -51.39 2.31
C MET A 1 54.26 -50.53 3.17
N PRO A 2 55.33 -51.06 3.80
CA PRO A 2 56.03 -50.38 4.89
C PRO A 2 57.17 -49.47 4.42
N HIS A 3 57.48 -48.45 5.23
CA HIS A 3 58.81 -48.04 5.71
C HIS A 3 58.65 -46.71 6.48
N SER A 4 59.16 -46.38 7.68
CA SER A 4 59.79 -47.06 8.85
C SER A 4 60.89 -46.13 9.39
N VAL A 5 61.08 -46.05 10.72
CA VAL A 5 62.32 -45.63 11.43
C VAL A 5 62.67 -44.12 11.45
N ASP A 6 63.08 -43.47 12.57
CA ASP A 6 63.05 -43.86 14.00
C ASP A 6 63.18 -42.67 15.00
N VAL A 7 62.42 -42.75 16.10
CA VAL A 7 62.84 -42.71 17.54
C VAL A 7 64.06 -41.87 17.99
N ASN A 8 63.85 -40.95 18.97
CA ASN A 8 64.49 -41.06 20.31
C ASN A 8 63.93 -40.18 21.46
N ILE A 9 64.10 -40.62 22.71
CA ILE A 9 63.47 -40.10 23.95
C ILE A 9 64.43 -40.25 25.16
N PRO A 10 64.72 -39.20 25.96
CA PRO A 10 64.60 -39.35 27.43
C PRO A 10 64.30 -38.08 28.28
N HIS A 11 63.08 -38.01 28.84
CA HIS A 11 62.79 -37.91 30.29
C HIS A 11 63.34 -36.83 31.27
N ARG A 12 62.44 -36.50 32.25
CA ARG A 12 62.66 -35.96 33.63
C ARG A 12 63.07 -34.47 33.74
N GLY A 13 62.77 -33.75 34.83
CA GLY A 13 62.11 -34.11 36.10
C GLY A 13 61.65 -32.87 36.91
N PRO A 14 61.01 -33.03 38.10
CA PRO A 14 59.98 -32.09 38.57
C PRO A 14 60.26 -31.32 39.89
N ARG A 15 59.29 -30.48 40.30
CA ARG A 15 59.06 -29.83 41.63
C ARG A 15 59.90 -28.56 41.93
N ALA A 16 59.43 -27.59 42.74
CA ALA A 16 58.07 -27.26 43.21
C ALA A 16 58.01 -25.87 43.90
N VAL A 17 56.82 -25.24 43.87
CA VAL A 17 56.14 -24.45 44.93
C VAL A 17 56.97 -23.63 45.95
N VAL A 18 56.71 -22.31 46.02
CA VAL A 18 56.25 -21.60 47.26
C VAL A 18 55.72 -20.19 46.92
N ARG A 19 54.67 -19.75 47.61
CA ARG A 19 54.10 -18.38 47.52
C ARG A 19 54.83 -17.41 48.47
N ARG A 20 54.95 -16.12 48.12
CA ARG A 20 54.40 -15.02 48.93
C ARG A 20 54.39 -13.64 48.24
N THR A 21 53.36 -12.88 48.57
CA THR A 21 53.09 -11.49 48.16
C THR A 21 53.87 -10.47 49.02
N VAL A 22 54.14 -9.28 48.46
CA VAL A 22 53.94 -7.93 49.05
C VAL A 22 54.23 -6.89 47.94
N ALA A 23 53.66 -5.68 48.04
CA ALA A 23 53.66 -4.66 46.99
C ALA A 23 54.55 -3.43 47.30
N ALA A 24 54.81 -2.60 46.28
CA ALA A 24 54.64 -1.12 46.28
C ALA A 24 55.72 -0.30 45.51
N GLN A 25 55.22 0.62 44.67
CA GLN A 25 55.70 2.00 44.41
C GLN A 25 57.04 2.34 43.71
N ILE A 26 56.91 3.18 42.66
CA ILE A 26 57.73 4.37 42.27
C ILE A 26 59.22 4.12 41.86
N GLY A 27 59.79 4.71 40.79
CA GLY A 27 59.24 5.56 39.72
C GLY A 27 60.31 6.47 39.05
N THR A 28 59.90 7.20 37.99
CA THR A 28 60.52 8.43 37.39
C THR A 28 61.86 8.40 36.61
N ASP A 29 61.97 9.39 35.71
CA ASP A 29 63.15 10.00 35.05
C ASP A 29 63.91 9.26 33.91
N ALA A 30 64.40 9.93 32.85
CA ALA A 30 64.14 11.28 32.30
C ALA A 30 64.84 11.47 30.93
N MET A 31 64.42 12.45 30.08
CA MET A 31 65.27 13.52 29.50
C MET A 31 64.58 14.39 28.41
N THR A 32 65.21 15.54 28.13
CA THR A 32 64.84 16.60 27.14
C THR A 32 65.97 16.71 26.07
N PRO A 33 66.20 17.77 25.24
CA PRO A 33 65.45 19.02 24.96
C PRO A 33 65.44 19.54 23.47
N ARG A 34 64.81 20.72 23.29
CA ARG A 34 65.15 21.86 22.36
C ARG A 34 64.15 22.26 21.25
N ARG A 35 63.98 23.58 21.10
CA ARG A 35 63.39 24.34 19.95
C ARG A 35 64.52 25.05 19.17
N PRO A 36 64.26 25.80 18.07
CA PRO A 36 63.92 27.24 18.24
C PRO A 36 62.98 27.91 17.17
N SER A 37 62.33 29.01 17.58
CA SER A 37 62.02 30.27 16.81
C SER A 37 61.10 30.29 15.55
N SER A 38 60.31 31.34 15.24
CA SER A 38 59.96 32.62 15.95
C SER A 38 58.89 33.50 15.23
N SER A 39 58.06 34.23 16.00
CA SER A 39 57.35 35.53 15.69
C SER A 39 56.36 35.59 14.49
N PHE A 40 55.37 36.50 14.33
CA PHE A 40 54.80 37.69 15.02
C PHE A 40 53.25 37.49 15.20
N VAL A 41 52.38 38.21 15.95
CA VAL A 41 52.35 39.36 16.91
C VAL A 41 51.44 40.56 16.47
N ARG A 42 50.23 40.66 17.09
CA ARG A 42 49.26 41.82 17.15
C ARG A 42 48.46 42.13 15.85
N THR A 43 47.28 42.78 15.85
CA THR A 43 46.72 43.83 16.75
C THR A 43 45.17 43.76 16.91
N LEU A 44 44.62 44.46 17.92
CA LEU A 44 43.20 44.54 18.29
C LEU A 44 42.56 45.90 17.87
N LEU A 45 41.28 45.93 17.44
CA LEU A 45 40.40 47.11 17.52
C LEU A 45 38.91 46.73 17.39
N ALA A 46 37.97 47.61 17.81
CA ALA A 46 36.53 47.30 17.84
C ALA A 46 35.60 48.53 17.67
N ALA A 47 34.48 48.35 16.95
CA ALA A 47 33.21 49.11 16.94
C ALA A 47 32.21 48.28 16.07
N VAL A 48 30.96 47.93 16.39
CA VAL A 48 29.85 48.48 17.22
C VAL A 48 28.89 49.43 16.48
N THR A 49 27.97 48.83 15.70
CA THR A 49 26.52 49.16 15.45
C THR A 49 26.00 48.01 14.54
N ALA A 50 24.98 47.19 14.84
CA ALA A 50 23.62 47.40 15.37
C ALA A 50 22.66 48.12 14.38
N ALA A 51 21.43 47.67 14.12
CA ALA A 51 20.80 46.34 14.29
C ALA A 51 19.45 46.30 13.52
N VAL A 52 19.09 45.19 12.87
CA VAL A 52 17.71 44.86 12.43
C VAL A 52 17.49 43.35 12.62
N VAL A 53 16.29 42.94 13.02
CA VAL A 53 15.94 41.55 13.33
C VAL A 53 15.00 40.97 12.27
N ALA A 54 15.36 39.79 11.76
CA ALA A 54 14.45 38.80 11.21
C ALA A 54 14.90 37.43 11.75
N GLY A 55 13.97 36.62 12.26
CA GLY A 55 14.32 35.46 13.07
C GLY A 55 14.67 34.22 12.25
N THR A 56 15.94 33.81 12.28
CA THR A 56 16.33 32.43 11.99
C THR A 56 15.99 31.53 13.18
N LEU A 57 15.15 30.52 12.98
CA LEU A 57 14.93 29.48 14.00
C LEU A 57 16.23 28.72 14.26
N ALA A 58 16.47 28.37 15.53
CA ALA A 58 17.76 27.88 15.98
C ALA A 58 17.90 26.36 15.80
N SER A 59 18.88 25.92 15.02
CA SER A 59 19.35 24.53 15.00
C SER A 59 20.14 24.22 16.27
N PRO A 60 19.71 23.27 17.14
CA PRO A 60 20.60 22.63 18.09
C PRO A 60 21.46 21.57 17.37
N LEU A 61 22.61 21.22 17.96
CA LEU A 61 23.48 20.12 17.52
C LEU A 61 24.13 20.24 16.13
N ALA A 62 24.70 21.42 15.82
CA ALA A 62 25.91 21.46 14.99
C ALA A 62 27.08 20.83 15.78
N ALA A 63 27.23 19.50 15.71
CA ALA A 63 28.38 18.80 16.29
C ALA A 63 29.68 19.20 15.56
N SER A 64 30.79 19.27 16.28
CA SER A 64 32.04 19.83 15.75
C SER A 64 32.79 18.85 14.83
N ALA A 65 32.66 19.04 13.52
CA ALA A 65 33.51 18.38 12.53
C ALA A 65 34.98 18.78 12.69
N ALA A 66 35.78 17.96 13.38
CA ALA A 66 37.26 17.96 13.41
C ALA A 66 37.86 16.86 14.34
N GLY A 67 37.08 16.34 15.30
CA GLY A 67 37.48 15.21 16.14
C GLY A 67 36.83 13.92 15.65
N GLY A 68 37.60 12.83 15.57
CA GLY A 68 37.04 11.49 15.30
C GLY A 68 36.21 11.00 16.47
N VAL A 69 35.26 10.10 16.20
CA VAL A 69 34.48 9.42 17.25
C VAL A 69 35.46 8.66 18.16
N PRO A 70 35.38 8.81 19.50
CA PRO A 70 36.22 8.04 20.40
C PRO A 70 35.91 6.55 20.28
N THR A 71 36.95 5.71 20.33
CA THR A 71 36.83 4.26 20.24
C THR A 71 37.52 3.60 21.44
N ASP A 72 37.11 2.38 21.76
CA ASP A 72 37.80 1.57 22.78
C ASP A 72 39.18 1.14 22.25
N PRO A 73 40.28 1.40 22.97
CA PRO A 73 41.63 1.20 22.44
C PRO A 73 42.05 -0.26 22.27
N ASN A 74 41.21 -1.23 22.68
CA ASN A 74 41.50 -2.66 22.60
C ASN A 74 41.05 -3.28 21.27
N ASP A 75 39.98 -2.76 20.66
CA ASP A 75 39.30 -3.34 19.50
C ASP A 75 38.81 -2.31 18.46
N GLY A 76 38.72 -1.04 18.82
CA GLY A 76 38.28 0.03 17.92
C GLY A 76 36.76 0.24 17.87
N VAL A 77 35.96 -0.46 18.68
CA VAL A 77 34.49 -0.23 18.76
C VAL A 77 34.21 1.19 19.29
N PRO A 78 33.31 1.99 18.68
CA PRO A 78 32.98 3.33 19.16
C PRO A 78 32.51 3.36 20.62
N ARG A 79 32.88 4.41 21.37
CA ARG A 79 32.62 4.54 22.80
C ARG A 79 32.37 5.99 23.24
N ILE A 80 31.53 6.17 24.26
CA ILE A 80 31.25 7.44 24.95
C ILE A 80 31.37 7.28 26.48
N ASP A 81 31.82 8.34 27.16
CA ASP A 81 31.92 8.44 28.62
C ASP A 81 31.51 9.87 29.06
N PRO A 82 30.50 10.04 29.92
CA PRO A 82 29.64 9.00 30.51
C PRO A 82 28.71 8.34 29.47
N PRO A 83 28.16 7.13 29.77
CA PRO A 83 27.13 6.49 28.96
C PRO A 83 25.89 7.37 28.74
N VAL A 84 25.21 7.17 27.61
CA VAL A 84 23.99 7.90 27.24
C VAL A 84 22.75 7.15 27.72
N THR A 85 21.76 7.86 28.24
CA THR A 85 20.41 7.32 28.48
C THR A 85 19.44 7.88 27.45
N TYR A 86 18.77 7.00 26.71
CA TYR A 86 17.88 7.31 25.60
C TYR A 86 16.42 7.36 26.07
N THR A 87 15.74 8.49 25.89
CA THR A 87 14.27 8.59 26.10
C THR A 87 13.49 8.24 24.85
N ASN A 88 14.08 8.50 23.68
CA ASN A 88 13.50 8.39 22.34
C ASN A 88 14.40 7.46 21.49
N PHE A 89 13.86 6.88 20.42
CA PHE A 89 14.69 6.31 19.35
C PHE A 89 15.48 7.42 18.65
N GLN A 90 16.65 7.10 18.09
CA GLN A 90 17.57 8.12 17.57
C GLN A 90 16.97 8.88 16.37
N PRO A 91 17.27 10.18 16.18
CA PRO A 91 16.95 10.87 14.94
C PRO A 91 17.87 10.37 13.83
N LEU A 92 17.29 9.98 12.70
CA LEU A 92 18.00 9.33 11.59
C LEU A 92 18.04 10.24 10.37
N ALA A 93 19.20 10.29 9.72
CA ALA A 93 19.40 10.97 8.44
C ALA A 93 20.03 10.01 7.44
N ASP A 94 19.71 10.14 6.16
CA ASP A 94 20.51 9.58 5.06
C ASP A 94 21.21 10.70 4.28
N PRO A 95 22.41 11.14 4.73
CA PRO A 95 23.21 12.10 3.98
C PRO A 95 23.81 11.49 2.70
N GLY A 96 23.66 10.18 2.48
CA GLY A 96 24.21 9.41 1.36
C GLY A 96 25.58 8.81 1.66
N LEU A 97 25.87 7.63 1.10
CA LEU A 97 27.05 6.79 1.36
C LEU A 97 28.42 7.50 1.28
N GLY A 98 28.52 8.62 0.54
CA GLY A 98 29.73 9.43 0.43
C GLY A 98 29.95 10.49 1.53
N ALA A 99 29.02 10.62 2.48
CA ALA A 99 29.09 11.62 3.54
C ALA A 99 29.95 11.16 4.73
N ALA A 100 30.68 12.09 5.35
CA ALA A 100 31.59 11.79 6.47
C ALA A 100 30.87 11.35 7.76
N ASP A 101 29.57 11.62 7.85
CA ASP A 101 28.64 11.29 8.93
C ASP A 101 27.59 10.25 8.50
N TYR A 102 27.80 9.53 7.39
CA TYR A 102 26.86 8.50 6.92
C TYR A 102 26.65 7.38 7.95
N PHE A 103 27.71 6.89 8.60
CA PHE A 103 27.63 5.90 9.69
C PHE A 103 27.39 6.56 11.04
N GLN A 104 26.43 7.49 11.12
CA GLN A 104 25.98 8.13 12.36
C GLN A 104 24.44 8.27 12.39
N PRO A 105 23.82 8.32 13.58
CA PRO A 105 24.44 8.22 14.90
C PRO A 105 24.82 6.78 15.28
N ALA A 106 25.85 6.63 16.11
CA ALA A 106 26.10 5.37 16.82
C ALA A 106 25.14 5.22 18.02
N TRP A 107 24.80 3.97 18.36
CA TRP A 107 23.93 3.62 19.50
C TRP A 107 24.74 2.92 20.59
N TYR A 108 24.78 3.50 21.78
CA TYR A 108 25.60 3.02 22.90
C TYR A 108 24.78 2.19 23.89
N ASP A 109 25.40 1.15 24.45
CA ASP A 109 24.89 0.35 25.57
C ASP A 109 25.03 1.09 26.92
N THR A 110 24.54 0.48 28.00
CA THR A 110 24.59 1.07 29.35
C THR A 110 26.00 1.28 29.92
N ASP A 111 27.04 0.67 29.31
CA ASP A 111 28.46 0.87 29.65
C ASP A 111 29.17 1.85 28.68
N GLY A 112 28.38 2.52 27.82
CA GLY A 112 28.81 3.57 26.90
C GLY A 112 29.47 3.06 25.62
N ARG A 113 29.38 1.76 25.30
CA ARG A 113 30.03 1.14 24.15
C ARG A 113 29.03 0.88 23.03
N HIS A 114 29.44 1.04 21.77
CA HIS A 114 28.52 0.88 20.64
C HIS A 114 28.06 -0.57 20.53
N ILE A 115 26.73 -0.78 20.56
CA ILE A 115 26.06 -2.08 20.49
C ILE A 115 26.56 -2.85 19.27
N GLN A 116 26.89 -4.13 19.45
CA GLN A 116 27.33 -5.06 18.40
C GLN A 116 26.29 -6.16 18.25
N ALA A 117 25.17 -5.84 17.59
CA ALA A 117 24.03 -6.74 17.41
C ALA A 117 23.42 -6.59 16.00
N HIS A 118 24.31 -6.53 15.00
CA HIS A 118 23.99 -6.37 13.58
C HIS A 118 23.28 -7.62 13.02
N GLY A 119 22.52 -7.50 11.94
CA GLY A 119 21.78 -8.64 11.36
C GLY A 119 20.61 -9.14 12.24
N GLY A 120 20.32 -8.44 13.34
CA GLY A 120 19.74 -9.03 14.53
C GLY A 120 18.23 -9.31 14.56
N GLN A 121 17.70 -9.42 15.77
CA GLN A 121 16.27 -9.42 16.09
C GLN A 121 16.05 -9.00 17.54
N VAL A 122 14.96 -8.27 17.79
CA VAL A 122 14.36 -8.10 19.12
C VAL A 122 13.28 -9.16 19.34
N VAL A 123 13.33 -9.83 20.50
CA VAL A 123 12.25 -10.69 21.01
C VAL A 123 11.82 -10.22 22.40
N THR A 124 10.58 -10.49 22.79
CA THR A 124 10.03 -10.11 24.10
C THR A 124 9.67 -11.32 24.95
N THR A 125 9.70 -11.15 26.27
CA THR A 125 9.24 -12.13 27.27
C THR A 125 8.89 -11.44 28.59
N GLU A 126 8.24 -12.16 29.51
CA GLU A 126 7.84 -11.63 30.82
C GLU A 126 8.82 -12.07 31.93
N GLU A 127 9.56 -11.13 32.51
CA GLU A 127 10.35 -11.35 33.72
C GLU A 127 9.71 -10.65 34.91
N ASN A 128 9.29 -11.42 35.93
CA ASN A 128 8.68 -10.90 37.17
C ASN A 128 7.39 -10.07 36.99
N GLY A 129 6.70 -10.19 35.84
CA GLY A 129 5.52 -9.40 35.49
C GLY A 129 5.86 -8.04 34.86
N GLN A 130 7.03 -7.94 34.23
CA GLN A 130 7.41 -6.85 33.34
C GLN A 130 7.88 -7.43 32.01
N THR A 131 7.46 -6.82 30.90
CA THR A 131 7.96 -7.15 29.57
C THR A 131 9.41 -6.74 29.42
N VAL A 132 10.23 -7.68 28.94
CA VAL A 132 11.68 -7.56 28.74
C VAL A 132 12.00 -7.90 27.30
N SER A 133 12.78 -7.04 26.66
CA SER A 133 13.27 -7.22 25.30
C SER A 133 14.69 -7.81 25.34
N TYR A 134 14.95 -8.80 24.49
CA TYR A 134 16.30 -9.29 24.18
C TYR A 134 16.63 -9.01 22.72
N TRP A 135 17.73 -8.31 22.47
CA TRP A 135 18.26 -8.05 21.13
C TRP A 135 19.46 -8.96 20.90
N TYR A 136 19.33 -9.90 19.96
CA TYR A 136 20.42 -10.76 19.49
C TYR A 136 20.96 -10.22 18.18
N GLY A 137 22.26 -10.41 17.93
CA GLY A 137 22.86 -10.06 16.64
C GLY A 137 24.30 -10.53 16.52
N GLU A 138 24.85 -10.36 15.33
CA GLU A 138 26.24 -10.66 14.99
C GLU A 138 27.18 -9.81 15.85
N ASP A 139 28.08 -10.42 16.62
CA ASP A 139 29.17 -9.65 17.23
C ASP A 139 30.22 -9.35 16.16
N ARG A 140 30.28 -8.10 15.72
CA ARG A 140 31.27 -7.59 14.76
C ARG A 140 32.38 -6.79 15.45
N THR A 141 32.62 -6.96 16.76
CA THR A 141 33.72 -6.32 17.53
C THR A 141 35.08 -6.46 16.84
N ASN A 142 35.37 -7.66 16.31
CA ASN A 142 36.62 -7.95 15.57
C ASN A 142 36.56 -7.58 14.07
N GLY A 143 35.51 -6.86 13.66
CA GLY A 143 35.09 -6.69 12.28
C GLY A 143 34.34 -7.91 11.74
N TYR A 144 34.31 -8.03 10.41
CA TYR A 144 33.58 -9.11 9.73
C TYR A 144 34.11 -10.52 10.07
N TRP A 145 35.43 -10.69 10.23
CA TRP A 145 36.10 -11.98 10.44
C TRP A 145 36.52 -12.20 11.89
N ASN A 146 36.67 -13.47 12.30
CA ASN A 146 37.01 -13.84 13.67
C ASN A 146 35.98 -13.30 14.68
N SER A 147 34.71 -13.26 14.28
CA SER A 147 33.57 -12.80 15.10
C SER A 147 33.49 -13.60 16.42
N PRO A 148 33.30 -12.96 17.58
CA PRO A 148 33.03 -13.66 18.84
C PRO A 148 31.85 -14.65 18.75
N GLY A 149 30.84 -14.31 17.93
CA GLY A 149 29.66 -15.14 17.66
C GLY A 149 28.40 -14.29 17.57
N VAL A 150 27.40 -14.63 18.39
CA VAL A 150 26.13 -13.90 18.49
C VAL A 150 26.06 -13.24 19.86
N ALA A 151 26.11 -11.91 19.91
CA ALA A 151 25.91 -11.13 21.12
C ALA A 151 24.42 -11.11 21.52
N VAL A 152 24.17 -10.85 22.81
CA VAL A 152 22.82 -10.60 23.35
C VAL A 152 22.81 -9.40 24.30
N TYR A 153 21.83 -8.54 24.11
CA TYR A 153 21.55 -7.36 24.92
C TYR A 153 20.14 -7.46 25.52
N ARG A 154 19.92 -6.89 26.71
CA ARG A 154 18.63 -6.87 27.41
C ARG A 154 18.15 -5.44 27.64
N SER A 155 16.86 -5.18 27.45
CA SER A 155 16.19 -3.90 27.71
C SER A 155 14.81 -4.09 28.35
N THR A 156 14.26 -3.01 28.90
CA THR A 156 12.86 -2.92 29.38
C THR A 156 12.10 -1.76 28.72
N ASP A 157 12.69 -1.11 27.71
CA ASP A 157 12.11 0.04 27.01
C ASP A 157 12.48 0.11 25.51
N ALA A 158 13.12 -0.96 24.99
CA ALA A 158 13.71 -1.09 23.66
C ALA A 158 14.73 0.01 23.25
N LYS A 159 15.16 0.88 24.19
CA LYS A 159 16.00 2.06 23.91
C LYS A 159 17.33 2.03 24.67
N ASN A 160 17.30 1.60 25.92
CA ASN A 160 18.46 1.45 26.79
C ASN A 160 18.79 -0.04 26.91
N TRP A 161 19.96 -0.44 26.42
CA TRP A 161 20.36 -1.83 26.25
C TRP A 161 21.57 -2.17 27.12
N THR A 162 21.44 -3.20 27.96
CA THR A 162 22.55 -3.74 28.76
C THR A 162 23.13 -4.97 28.07
N ASN A 163 24.44 -4.95 27.84
CA ASN A 163 25.21 -6.02 27.23
C ASN A 163 25.29 -7.24 28.17
N LEU A 164 24.98 -8.44 27.67
CA LEU A 164 25.11 -9.70 28.41
C LEU A 164 26.22 -10.62 27.86
N GLY A 165 26.93 -10.20 26.82
CA GLY A 165 27.98 -10.98 26.15
C GLY A 165 27.45 -11.90 25.04
N ASP A 166 28.23 -12.92 24.68
CA ASP A 166 27.86 -13.89 23.63
C ASP A 166 26.79 -14.88 24.11
N ALA A 167 25.63 -14.89 23.45
CA ALA A 167 24.64 -15.95 23.56
C ALA A 167 25.16 -17.26 22.93
N LEU A 168 25.79 -17.16 21.76
CA LEU A 168 26.42 -18.27 21.04
C LEU A 168 27.85 -17.85 20.67
N ARG A 169 28.84 -18.73 20.91
CA ARG A 169 30.25 -18.44 20.63
C ARG A 169 30.75 -19.19 19.41
N SER A 170 31.52 -18.51 18.57
CA SER A 170 32.37 -19.13 17.56
C SER A 170 33.65 -19.69 18.20
N ILE A 171 34.47 -20.37 17.40
CA ILE A 171 35.84 -20.74 17.77
C ILE A 171 36.85 -20.08 16.82
N SER A 172 38.08 -19.87 17.30
CA SER A 172 39.22 -19.47 16.47
C SER A 172 40.06 -20.70 16.06
N THR A 173 40.19 -21.69 16.95
CA THR A 173 40.93 -22.93 16.71
C THR A 173 40.11 -24.16 17.08
N ARG A 174 40.44 -25.30 16.47
CA ARG A 174 39.83 -26.60 16.80
C ARG A 174 39.96 -26.97 18.29
N ASP A 175 41.07 -26.58 18.91
CA ASP A 175 41.37 -26.92 20.31
C ASP A 175 40.56 -26.07 21.30
N ASP A 176 39.91 -24.98 20.84
CA ASP A 176 39.01 -24.17 21.66
C ASP A 176 37.79 -25.01 22.13
N LEU A 177 37.37 -25.99 21.32
CA LEU A 177 36.30 -26.93 21.68
C LEU A 177 36.64 -27.81 22.90
N LEU A 178 37.93 -27.97 23.22
CA LEU A 178 38.42 -28.68 24.41
C LEU A 178 38.51 -27.79 25.66
N THR A 179 38.13 -26.52 25.57
CA THR A 179 38.04 -25.63 26.74
C THR A 179 36.79 -25.96 27.57
N PRO A 180 36.79 -25.72 28.90
CA PRO A 180 35.65 -26.09 29.76
C PRO A 180 34.29 -25.55 29.29
N TYR A 181 34.25 -24.35 28.70
CA TYR A 181 33.01 -23.77 28.17
C TYR A 181 32.41 -24.62 27.04
N PHE A 182 33.23 -25.10 26.10
CA PHE A 182 32.75 -25.92 24.99
C PHE A 182 32.60 -27.39 25.39
N GLU A 183 33.40 -27.88 26.33
CA GLU A 183 33.28 -29.25 26.85
C GLU A 183 31.97 -29.45 27.64
N ASP A 184 31.68 -28.58 28.61
CA ASP A 184 30.43 -28.60 29.39
C ASP A 184 29.19 -28.45 28.49
N LEU A 185 29.36 -27.82 27.32
CA LEU A 185 28.31 -27.53 26.35
C LEU A 185 28.12 -28.64 25.30
N TYR A 186 29.16 -29.38 24.92
CA TYR A 186 29.12 -30.32 23.80
C TYR A 186 29.58 -31.75 24.07
N ASP A 187 30.09 -32.11 25.27
CA ASP A 187 30.60 -33.47 25.55
C ASP A 187 31.64 -33.89 24.47
N THR A 188 32.73 -33.12 24.37
CA THR A 188 33.75 -33.29 23.32
C THR A 188 34.88 -34.23 23.74
N VAL A 189 34.94 -34.64 25.00
CA VAL A 189 35.92 -35.58 25.54
C VAL A 189 35.21 -36.85 26.03
N ASP A 190 35.83 -38.02 25.84
CA ASP A 190 35.27 -39.30 26.28
C ASP A 190 35.51 -39.60 27.78
N GLU A 191 34.90 -40.69 28.27
CA GLU A 191 35.06 -41.15 29.66
C GLU A 191 36.52 -41.53 30.05
N ASN A 192 37.43 -41.60 29.07
CA ASN A 192 38.86 -41.86 29.25
C ASN A 192 39.73 -40.60 29.10
N GLY A 193 39.12 -39.42 28.95
CA GLY A 193 39.84 -38.16 28.75
C GLY A 193 40.40 -37.96 27.34
N GLN A 194 39.86 -38.64 26.31
CA GLN A 194 40.30 -38.53 24.91
C GLN A 194 39.33 -37.67 24.07
N PRO A 195 39.83 -36.74 23.23
CA PRO A 195 38.99 -35.97 22.31
C PRO A 195 38.15 -36.83 21.35
N ARG A 196 36.83 -36.60 21.34
CA ARG A 196 35.84 -37.15 20.39
C ARG A 196 36.00 -36.49 19.02
N THR A 197 37.11 -36.81 18.35
CA THR A 197 37.60 -36.13 17.14
C THR A 197 36.53 -35.92 16.07
N GLU A 198 35.68 -36.91 15.75
CA GLU A 198 34.62 -36.77 14.75
C GLU A 198 33.59 -35.68 15.11
N LYS A 199 33.20 -35.57 16.39
CA LYS A 199 32.28 -34.54 16.89
C LYS A 199 32.94 -33.16 16.88
N ILE A 200 34.22 -33.10 17.28
CA ILE A 200 35.03 -31.88 17.27
C ILE A 200 35.22 -31.35 15.85
N ASP A 201 35.51 -32.23 14.88
CA ASP A 201 35.73 -31.83 13.48
C ASP A 201 34.45 -31.31 12.83
N ALA A 202 33.31 -31.99 13.08
CA ALA A 202 32.00 -31.54 12.61
C ALA A 202 31.57 -30.19 13.20
N LEU A 203 31.77 -29.98 14.51
CA LEU A 203 31.51 -28.69 15.15
C LEU A 203 32.49 -27.61 14.67
N ALA A 204 33.78 -27.92 14.53
CA ALA A 204 34.78 -26.96 14.10
C ALA A 204 34.58 -26.48 12.65
N TYR A 205 34.05 -27.33 11.76
CA TYR A 205 33.65 -26.92 10.42
C TYR A 205 32.61 -25.78 10.48
N HIS A 206 31.56 -25.92 11.29
CA HIS A 206 30.46 -24.94 11.39
C HIS A 206 30.72 -23.75 12.32
N LEU A 207 31.65 -23.86 13.27
CA LEU A 207 31.88 -22.82 14.29
C LEU A 207 33.18 -21.99 14.12
N ASN A 208 34.12 -22.40 13.27
CA ASN A 208 35.43 -21.72 13.20
C ASN A 208 35.41 -20.44 12.33
N SER A 209 35.34 -19.27 12.96
CA SER A 209 35.23 -17.96 12.30
C SER A 209 36.56 -17.38 11.79
N THR A 210 37.68 -18.09 11.95
CA THR A 210 39.01 -17.61 11.54
C THR A 210 39.12 -17.45 10.02
N GLN A 211 39.45 -16.25 9.55
CA GLN A 211 39.54 -15.90 8.12
C GLN A 211 40.45 -16.84 7.28
N ASN A 212 41.53 -17.31 7.91
CA ASN A 212 42.57 -18.13 7.32
C ASN A 212 42.40 -19.64 7.60
N SER A 213 41.22 -20.06 8.09
CA SER A 213 40.84 -21.46 8.17
C SER A 213 40.59 -22.03 6.77
N ASP A 214 40.96 -23.29 6.56
CA ASP A 214 40.56 -24.08 5.39
C ASP A 214 39.02 -24.07 5.22
N TYR A 215 38.32 -24.11 6.35
CA TYR A 215 36.88 -24.22 6.47
C TYR A 215 36.32 -23.10 7.35
N THR A 216 36.65 -21.84 7.04
CA THR A 216 36.07 -20.65 7.71
C THR A 216 34.55 -20.70 7.67
N ALA A 217 33.93 -20.49 8.82
CA ALA A 217 32.49 -20.30 9.02
C ALA A 217 32.11 -18.82 9.09
N ILE A 218 30.87 -18.51 8.73
CA ILE A 218 30.24 -17.20 8.85
C ILE A 218 28.97 -17.36 9.71
N PHE A 219 28.73 -16.39 10.59
CA PHE A 219 27.52 -16.28 11.39
C PHE A 219 26.80 -15.02 10.94
N GLU A 220 25.69 -15.17 10.21
CA GLU A 220 24.89 -14.04 9.74
C GLU A 220 23.42 -14.15 10.15
N ARG A 221 22.80 -12.99 10.34
CA ARG A 221 21.38 -12.77 10.67
C ARG A 221 20.76 -13.65 11.77
N PRO A 222 21.39 -13.83 12.94
CA PRO A 222 20.84 -14.68 13.99
C PRO A 222 19.47 -14.18 14.48
N LYS A 223 18.55 -15.14 14.68
CA LYS A 223 17.17 -14.95 15.14
C LYS A 223 16.84 -15.95 16.23
N VAL A 224 15.88 -15.66 17.09
CA VAL A 224 15.54 -16.49 18.25
C VAL A 224 14.03 -16.65 18.42
N LEU A 225 13.59 -17.85 18.78
CA LEU A 225 12.23 -18.19 19.18
C LEU A 225 12.19 -18.70 20.62
N HIS A 226 11.02 -18.63 21.26
CA HIS A 226 10.78 -19.27 22.56
C HIS A 226 9.73 -20.38 22.42
N ASN A 227 10.17 -21.63 22.49
CA ASN A 227 9.30 -22.79 22.37
C ASN A 227 8.65 -23.11 23.73
N ALA A 228 7.41 -22.65 23.92
CA ALA A 228 6.64 -22.87 25.14
C ALA A 228 6.28 -24.35 25.41
N LYS A 229 6.41 -25.26 24.42
CA LYS A 229 6.18 -26.71 24.61
C LYS A 229 7.39 -27.40 25.26
N THR A 230 8.60 -26.95 24.93
CA THR A 230 9.88 -27.52 25.43
C THR A 230 10.52 -26.70 26.54
N GLY A 231 10.13 -25.42 26.70
CA GLY A 231 10.77 -24.46 27.59
C GLY A 231 12.14 -23.99 27.10
N LYS A 232 12.46 -24.20 25.81
CA LYS A 232 13.75 -23.83 25.22
C LYS A 232 13.66 -22.53 24.43
N TRP A 233 14.73 -21.77 24.52
CA TRP A 233 15.07 -20.75 23.54
C TRP A 233 15.77 -21.43 22.37
N VAL A 234 15.38 -21.11 21.14
CA VAL A 234 15.87 -21.76 19.91
C VAL A 234 16.35 -20.68 18.95
N MET A 235 17.66 -20.65 18.70
CA MET A 235 18.31 -19.71 17.80
C MET A 235 18.51 -20.34 16.43
N TRP A 236 18.14 -19.64 15.36
CA TRP A 236 18.46 -19.97 13.98
C TRP A 236 19.36 -18.89 13.38
N TRP A 237 20.32 -19.26 12.53
CA TRP A 237 21.17 -18.29 11.83
C TRP A 237 21.65 -18.80 10.47
N HIS A 238 22.05 -17.88 9.60
CA HIS A 238 22.72 -18.17 8.34
C HIS A 238 24.15 -18.61 8.64
N ALA A 239 24.38 -19.91 8.52
CA ALA A 239 25.67 -20.55 8.68
C ALA A 239 26.29 -20.77 7.30
N ASP A 240 27.10 -19.81 6.86
CA ASP A 240 27.88 -19.96 5.63
C ASP A 240 29.33 -20.33 5.90
N GLY A 241 30.12 -20.42 4.82
CA GLY A 241 31.55 -20.65 4.90
C GLY A 241 32.12 -21.30 3.66
N ARG A 242 33.39 -21.71 3.77
CA ARG A 242 34.08 -22.50 2.76
C ARG A 242 33.66 -23.97 2.84
N THR A 243 33.35 -24.55 1.68
CA THR A 243 33.23 -26.00 1.47
C THR A 243 34.56 -26.65 1.09
N GLU A 244 35.51 -25.88 0.56
CA GLU A 244 36.87 -26.33 0.20
C GLU A 244 37.94 -25.26 0.52
N PRO A 245 39.20 -25.65 0.80
CA PRO A 245 40.27 -24.71 1.13
C PRO A 245 40.52 -23.65 0.05
N GLY A 246 40.36 -22.38 0.41
CA GLY A 246 40.50 -21.25 -0.52
C GLY A 246 39.32 -21.01 -1.46
N GLY A 247 38.24 -21.81 -1.37
CA GLY A 247 37.00 -21.61 -2.12
C GLY A 247 36.19 -20.37 -1.68
N SER A 248 35.03 -20.19 -2.31
CA SER A 248 34.06 -19.15 -1.93
C SER A 248 33.65 -19.29 -0.45
N THR A 249 33.53 -18.16 0.24
CA THR A 249 33.09 -18.11 1.64
C THR A 249 31.57 -18.18 1.78
N TYR A 250 30.82 -18.09 0.69
CA TYR A 250 29.35 -18.20 0.66
C TYR A 250 28.88 -19.51 -0.03
N ALA A 251 29.67 -20.57 0.10
CA ALA A 251 29.46 -21.85 -0.58
C ALA A 251 28.58 -22.82 0.22
N ARG A 252 28.59 -22.75 1.56
CA ARG A 252 27.81 -23.67 2.41
C ARG A 252 26.34 -23.37 2.37
N SER A 253 25.95 -22.10 2.45
CA SER A 253 24.55 -21.62 2.41
C SER A 253 23.58 -22.53 3.17
N MET A 254 23.80 -22.65 4.48
CA MET A 254 22.99 -23.47 5.39
C MET A 254 22.24 -22.61 6.42
N ALA A 255 21.12 -23.15 6.92
CA ALA A 255 20.48 -22.70 8.14
C ALA A 255 20.95 -23.57 9.31
N ALA A 256 21.59 -22.95 10.30
CA ALA A 256 22.01 -23.63 11.52
C ALA A 256 21.12 -23.27 12.70
N VAL A 257 21.08 -24.17 13.69
CA VAL A 257 20.17 -24.10 14.83
C VAL A 257 20.87 -24.48 16.13
N ALA A 258 20.55 -23.74 17.19
CA ALA A 258 21.07 -23.94 18.54
C ALA A 258 19.97 -23.74 19.59
N VAL A 259 20.12 -24.38 20.76
CA VAL A 259 19.13 -24.33 21.85
C VAL A 259 19.74 -23.86 23.18
N SER A 260 18.93 -23.22 24.03
CA SER A 260 19.29 -22.89 25.41
C SER A 260 18.11 -22.99 26.38
N ASP A 261 18.41 -23.12 27.66
CA ASP A 261 17.47 -22.98 28.80
C ASP A 261 17.31 -21.52 29.25
N SER A 262 18.01 -20.57 28.60
CA SER A 262 18.13 -19.18 29.00
C SER A 262 18.12 -18.26 27.77
N PRO A 263 17.44 -17.10 27.79
CA PRO A 263 17.54 -16.13 26.70
C PRO A 263 18.95 -15.55 26.60
N ALA A 264 19.65 -15.38 27.72
CA ALA A 264 21.05 -14.93 27.73
C ALA A 264 22.05 -16.01 27.29
N GLY A 265 21.59 -17.20 26.86
CA GLY A 265 22.44 -18.34 26.58
C GLY A 265 23.04 -18.98 27.86
N PRO A 266 24.09 -19.82 27.71
CA PRO A 266 24.75 -20.16 26.45
C PRO A 266 23.85 -21.02 25.55
N PHE A 267 23.91 -20.78 24.24
CA PHE A 267 23.26 -21.57 23.20
C PHE A 267 24.18 -22.68 22.71
N ARG A 268 23.59 -23.85 22.46
CA ARG A 268 24.26 -25.09 22.06
C ARG A 268 23.76 -25.52 20.68
N MET A 269 24.64 -25.58 19.69
CA MET A 269 24.32 -26.02 18.34
C MET A 269 23.78 -27.45 18.32
N THR A 270 22.68 -27.67 17.59
CA THR A 270 22.02 -28.98 17.41
C THR A 270 21.90 -29.39 15.94
N GLY A 271 22.06 -28.47 14.98
CA GLY A 271 22.02 -28.78 13.56
C GLY A 271 22.56 -27.67 12.65
N ALA A 272 22.91 -28.04 11.41
CA ALA A 272 23.18 -27.14 10.28
C ALA A 272 22.77 -27.83 8.98
N PHE A 273 21.89 -27.19 8.23
CA PHE A 273 21.07 -27.86 7.23
C PHE A 273 20.95 -27.12 5.90
N ARG A 274 20.77 -27.89 4.81
CA ARG A 274 20.15 -27.43 3.57
C ARG A 274 18.63 -27.62 3.67
N MET A 275 17.89 -26.65 3.16
CA MET A 275 16.45 -26.47 3.41
C MET A 275 15.56 -27.02 2.29
N PRO A 276 14.25 -27.23 2.53
CA PRO A 276 13.29 -27.66 1.50
C PRO A 276 13.30 -26.81 0.23
N ASN A 277 13.18 -27.45 -0.93
CA ASN A 277 13.43 -26.84 -2.22
C ASN A 277 12.67 -27.60 -3.33
N ARG A 278 12.27 -26.91 -4.39
CA ARG A 278 11.60 -27.54 -5.54
C ARG A 278 12.55 -28.46 -6.32
N THR A 279 12.00 -29.39 -7.09
CA THR A 279 12.83 -30.30 -7.92
C THR A 279 13.49 -29.59 -9.10
N ASP A 280 12.89 -28.50 -9.59
CA ASP A 280 13.37 -27.60 -10.65
C ASP A 280 14.18 -26.39 -10.11
N TYR A 281 14.90 -26.54 -8.99
CA TYR A 281 15.59 -25.44 -8.27
C TYR A 281 16.56 -24.58 -9.10
N GLN A 282 16.95 -25.02 -10.30
CA GLN A 282 17.79 -24.25 -11.24
C GLN A 282 16.98 -23.39 -12.24
N ALA A 283 15.65 -23.31 -12.11
CA ALA A 283 14.78 -22.62 -13.06
C ALA A 283 15.08 -21.11 -13.20
N CYS A 284 15.49 -20.44 -12.12
CA CYS A 284 15.94 -19.04 -12.17
C CYS A 284 17.39 -18.89 -12.63
N THR A 285 18.26 -19.86 -12.33
CA THR A 285 19.70 -19.81 -12.67
C THR A 285 20.36 -21.20 -12.64
N GLN A 286 21.20 -21.47 -13.64
CA GLN A 286 21.98 -22.71 -13.77
C GLN A 286 23.03 -22.92 -12.66
N TYR A 287 23.33 -21.86 -11.88
CA TYR A 287 24.34 -21.88 -10.83
C TYR A 287 23.78 -22.25 -9.45
N ALA A 288 22.45 -22.29 -9.29
CA ALA A 288 21.80 -22.72 -8.06
C ALA A 288 22.19 -24.17 -7.71
N VAL A 289 22.32 -24.43 -6.41
CA VAL A 289 22.57 -25.78 -5.85
C VAL A 289 21.46 -26.15 -4.85
N PRO A 290 21.20 -27.44 -4.57
CA PRO A 290 20.03 -27.86 -3.80
C PRO A 290 19.92 -27.25 -2.40
N GLY A 291 18.74 -26.72 -2.07
CA GLY A 291 18.36 -26.37 -0.69
C GLY A 291 19.17 -25.25 -0.05
N GLN A 292 19.73 -24.32 -0.83
CA GLN A 292 20.47 -23.17 -0.28
C GLN A 292 19.59 -22.38 0.69
N ALA A 293 20.19 -21.96 1.80
CA ALA A 293 19.62 -20.97 2.70
C ALA A 293 20.71 -19.93 3.02
N ARG A 294 20.50 -18.69 2.58
CA ARG A 294 21.34 -17.55 2.96
C ARG A 294 20.56 -16.61 3.87
N ASP A 295 20.46 -15.33 3.51
CA ASP A 295 19.65 -14.33 4.20
C ASP A 295 18.30 -14.88 4.66
N MET A 296 18.08 -14.90 5.98
CA MET A 296 16.95 -15.60 6.59
C MET A 296 16.36 -14.89 7.80
N THR A 297 15.15 -15.32 8.15
CA THR A 297 14.48 -15.00 9.40
C THR A 297 13.60 -16.15 9.88
N VAL A 298 13.15 -16.08 11.13
CA VAL A 298 12.13 -16.99 11.67
C VAL A 298 10.94 -16.21 12.20
N PHE A 299 9.77 -16.85 12.16
CA PHE A 299 8.51 -16.33 12.64
C PHE A 299 7.82 -17.38 13.51
N GLN A 300 7.25 -16.96 14.62
CA GLN A 300 6.44 -17.79 15.50
C GLN A 300 5.02 -17.23 15.49
N ASP A 301 4.08 -18.09 15.15
CA ASP A 301 2.66 -17.77 14.95
C ASP A 301 1.89 -17.90 16.27
N ASP A 302 0.76 -17.19 16.40
CA ASP A 302 -0.05 -17.14 17.62
C ASP A 302 -0.59 -18.52 18.05
N ASP A 303 -0.73 -19.45 17.09
CA ASP A 303 -1.13 -20.83 17.37
C ASP A 303 0.01 -21.74 17.87
N GLY A 304 1.23 -21.20 17.97
CA GLY A 304 2.41 -21.91 18.45
C GLY A 304 3.10 -22.79 17.42
N LYS A 305 2.80 -22.64 16.12
CA LYS A 305 3.69 -23.06 15.04
C LYS A 305 4.85 -22.06 14.87
N ALA A 306 5.91 -22.51 14.20
CA ALA A 306 7.01 -21.68 13.80
C ALA A 306 7.45 -21.98 12.36
N TYR A 307 8.06 -20.98 11.75
CA TYR A 307 8.42 -20.95 10.34
C TYR A 307 9.81 -20.31 10.18
N ILE A 308 10.53 -20.71 9.14
CA ILE A 308 11.78 -20.10 8.70
C ILE A 308 11.64 -19.64 7.26
N SER A 309 12.04 -18.41 6.97
CA SER A 309 12.09 -17.86 5.61
C SER A 309 13.54 -17.55 5.25
N TYR A 310 13.94 -17.90 4.02
CA TYR A 310 15.33 -17.92 3.59
C TYR A 310 15.44 -17.66 2.08
N SER A 311 16.43 -16.86 1.70
CA SER A 311 16.80 -16.70 0.29
C SER A 311 17.53 -17.95 -0.21
N SER A 312 17.12 -18.43 -1.38
CA SER A 312 17.53 -19.70 -1.98
C SER A 312 17.74 -19.58 -3.49
N GLU A 313 18.18 -20.67 -4.13
CA GLU A 313 18.41 -20.77 -5.58
C GLU A 313 19.41 -19.69 -6.08
N GLU A 314 20.59 -19.64 -5.47
CA GLU A 314 21.58 -18.55 -5.63
C GLU A 314 20.99 -17.14 -5.39
N ASN A 315 20.18 -17.04 -4.33
CA ASN A 315 19.44 -15.86 -3.87
C ASN A 315 18.39 -15.33 -4.86
N TYR A 316 17.95 -16.12 -5.85
CA TYR A 316 16.90 -15.72 -6.78
C TYR A 316 15.49 -15.87 -6.21
N SER A 317 15.25 -16.85 -5.33
CA SER A 317 13.90 -17.20 -4.87
C SER A 317 13.81 -17.16 -3.34
N LEU A 318 12.82 -16.44 -2.82
CA LEU A 318 12.58 -16.35 -1.38
C LEU A 318 11.59 -17.43 -0.94
N TYR A 319 12.01 -18.30 -0.04
CA TYR A 319 11.22 -19.40 0.50
C TYR A 319 10.70 -19.10 1.91
N VAL A 320 9.66 -19.82 2.34
CA VAL A 320 9.23 -19.97 3.73
C VAL A 320 8.86 -21.43 3.99
N ALA A 321 9.31 -22.02 5.10
CA ALA A 321 9.07 -23.42 5.47
C ALA A 321 8.65 -23.56 6.93
N ALA A 322 7.84 -24.57 7.23
CA ALA A 322 7.37 -24.90 8.57
C ALA A 322 8.43 -25.68 9.37
N LEU A 323 8.56 -25.34 10.66
CA LEU A 323 9.45 -26.02 11.60
C LEU A 323 8.73 -27.14 12.36
N ASP A 324 9.50 -28.09 12.92
CA ASP A 324 8.99 -29.17 13.77
C ASP A 324 8.50 -28.67 15.14
N ASP A 325 7.83 -29.53 15.92
CA ASP A 325 7.23 -29.16 17.22
C ASP A 325 8.25 -28.64 18.27
N ALA A 326 9.54 -28.90 18.07
CA ALA A 326 10.65 -28.43 18.89
C ALA A 326 11.30 -27.14 18.34
N TYR A 327 10.91 -26.70 17.14
CA TYR A 327 11.51 -25.64 16.33
C TYR A 327 12.97 -25.92 15.92
N THR A 328 13.42 -27.18 15.98
CA THR A 328 14.83 -27.58 15.79
C THR A 328 15.15 -28.22 14.44
N ASN A 329 14.12 -28.48 13.63
CA ASN A 329 14.26 -28.96 12.25
C ASN A 329 13.02 -28.52 11.44
N VAL A 330 12.93 -28.86 10.16
CA VAL A 330 11.68 -28.72 9.38
C VAL A 330 10.73 -29.90 9.64
N THR A 331 9.48 -29.78 9.21
CA THR A 331 8.44 -30.83 9.38
C THR A 331 8.80 -32.19 8.76
N HIS A 332 9.45 -32.22 7.60
CA HIS A 332 9.79 -33.44 6.86
C HIS A 332 11.30 -33.73 6.86
N THR A 333 11.69 -34.84 7.48
CA THR A 333 13.09 -35.23 7.69
C THR A 333 13.40 -36.68 7.30
N THR A 334 14.65 -36.94 6.93
CA THR A 334 15.25 -38.25 6.64
C THR A 334 16.39 -38.56 7.61
N ASP A 335 16.74 -39.84 7.76
CA ASP A 335 17.76 -40.42 8.63
C ASP A 335 19.20 -40.35 8.09
N ARG A 336 19.45 -39.52 7.05
CA ARG A 336 20.74 -39.39 6.35
C ARG A 336 20.86 -38.04 5.65
N ASP A 337 22.08 -37.49 5.56
CA ASP A 337 22.36 -36.43 4.59
C ASP A 337 22.23 -37.03 3.18
N THR A 338 21.28 -36.53 2.39
CA THR A 338 21.03 -36.98 1.00
C THR A 338 21.83 -36.21 -0.04
N LEU A 339 22.53 -35.14 0.37
CA LEU A 339 23.34 -34.29 -0.49
C LEU A 339 24.86 -34.52 -0.32
N ASP A 340 25.29 -35.08 0.82
CA ASP A 340 26.71 -35.31 1.17
C ASP A 340 27.53 -33.99 1.22
N VAL A 341 26.99 -32.99 1.93
CA VAL A 341 27.52 -31.60 1.97
C VAL A 341 28.00 -31.17 3.36
N ASN A 342 28.27 -32.13 4.25
CA ASN A 342 28.63 -31.91 5.66
C ASN A 342 27.53 -31.19 6.47
N GLN A 343 26.25 -31.57 6.24
CA GLN A 343 25.18 -31.16 7.16
C GLN A 343 25.46 -31.70 8.58
N TYR A 344 25.05 -30.97 9.61
CA TYR A 344 25.17 -31.41 11.01
C TYR A 344 23.78 -31.71 11.59
N SER A 345 23.66 -32.80 12.34
CA SER A 345 22.46 -33.13 13.11
C SER A 345 22.86 -33.91 14.37
N GLU A 346 22.43 -33.45 15.54
CA GLU A 346 22.66 -34.20 16.78
C GLU A 346 21.70 -35.39 16.96
N ASP A 347 20.45 -35.28 16.52
CA ASP A 347 19.45 -36.35 16.64
C ASP A 347 19.44 -37.33 15.45
N GLY A 348 20.25 -37.05 14.43
CA GLY A 348 20.40 -37.86 13.22
C GLY A 348 19.35 -37.57 12.14
N ARG A 349 18.45 -36.60 12.34
CA ARG A 349 17.48 -36.16 11.33
C ARG A 349 18.01 -35.00 10.50
N TYR A 350 17.85 -35.09 9.20
CA TYR A 350 18.20 -34.06 8.21
C TYR A 350 16.94 -33.69 7.40
N PRO A 351 16.76 -32.45 6.94
CA PRO A 351 15.63 -32.11 6.06
C PRO A 351 15.54 -32.99 4.82
N TYR A 352 14.33 -33.38 4.43
CA TYR A 352 14.11 -33.94 3.10
C TYR A 352 14.08 -32.78 2.10
N VAL A 353 15.19 -32.56 1.38
CA VAL A 353 15.41 -31.34 0.60
C VAL A 353 14.46 -31.20 -0.59
N PHE A 354 14.21 -32.26 -1.37
CA PHE A 354 13.46 -32.13 -2.63
C PHE A 354 11.97 -32.43 -2.50
N ALA A 355 11.13 -31.54 -3.02
CA ALA A 355 9.70 -31.76 -3.22
C ALA A 355 9.40 -32.74 -4.39
N ASP A 356 9.85 -33.99 -4.28
CA ASP A 356 9.85 -34.99 -5.36
C ASP A 356 8.54 -35.82 -5.49
N GLY A 357 7.57 -35.60 -4.60
CA GLY A 357 6.29 -36.29 -4.58
C GLY A 357 6.31 -37.71 -3.98
N THR A 358 7.43 -38.15 -3.41
CA THR A 358 7.46 -39.36 -2.56
C THR A 358 6.76 -39.11 -1.21
N PRO A 359 6.26 -40.15 -0.52
CA PRO A 359 5.54 -39.98 0.76
C PRO A 359 6.36 -39.47 1.96
N ALA A 360 7.62 -39.09 1.76
CA ALA A 360 8.49 -38.49 2.78
C ALA A 360 9.03 -37.10 2.36
N ALA A 361 8.71 -36.65 1.15
CA ALA A 361 9.10 -35.35 0.63
C ALA A 361 8.15 -34.24 1.11
N PRO A 362 8.65 -33.00 1.30
CA PRO A 362 7.83 -31.86 1.69
C PRO A 362 6.93 -31.42 0.53
N GLU A 363 5.71 -30.99 0.83
CA GLU A 363 4.74 -30.54 -0.19
C GLU A 363 4.65 -29.01 -0.24
N ARG A 364 4.79 -28.43 -1.44
CA ARG A 364 4.60 -26.99 -1.67
C ARG A 364 3.14 -26.62 -1.36
N GLY A 365 2.95 -25.62 -0.50
CA GLY A 365 1.65 -25.20 0.01
C GLY A 365 1.21 -25.92 1.30
N LYS A 366 2.09 -26.73 1.92
CA LYS A 366 1.85 -27.35 3.24
C LYS A 366 3.08 -27.27 4.15
N ASP A 367 4.23 -27.70 3.65
CA ASP A 367 5.49 -27.74 4.39
C ASP A 367 6.41 -26.55 4.06
N PHE A 368 6.34 -26.08 2.83
CA PHE A 368 7.01 -24.85 2.39
C PHE A 368 6.18 -24.14 1.32
N GLN A 369 6.51 -22.87 1.10
CA GLN A 369 6.02 -22.05 0.00
C GLN A 369 7.15 -21.18 -0.53
N ILE A 370 7.06 -20.76 -1.78
CA ILE A 370 7.92 -19.72 -2.35
C ILE A 370 7.14 -18.41 -2.32
N VAL A 371 7.66 -17.41 -1.61
CA VAL A 371 7.10 -16.05 -1.48
C VAL A 371 7.20 -15.33 -2.83
N LYS A 372 8.39 -15.36 -3.44
CA LYS A 372 8.62 -14.86 -4.80
C LYS A 372 9.67 -15.70 -5.51
N GLU A 373 9.28 -16.27 -6.64
CA GLU A 373 10.19 -16.96 -7.56
C GLU A 373 10.95 -15.93 -8.40
N CYS A 374 12.26 -16.14 -8.55
CA CYS A 374 13.16 -15.32 -9.38
C CYS A 374 13.14 -13.79 -9.11
N GLY A 375 12.73 -13.35 -7.92
CA GLY A 375 12.68 -11.93 -7.53
C GLY A 375 14.01 -11.31 -7.13
N HIS A 376 15.04 -12.13 -6.89
CA HIS A 376 16.37 -11.74 -6.40
C HIS A 376 16.32 -10.93 -5.10
N LEU A 377 15.70 -11.55 -4.08
CA LEU A 377 15.36 -10.94 -2.80
C LEU A 377 16.17 -11.52 -1.63
N GLU A 378 16.48 -10.66 -0.68
CA GLU A 378 17.31 -10.88 0.49
C GLU A 378 16.65 -10.26 1.74
N ALA A 379 17.32 -10.33 2.89
CA ALA A 379 16.96 -9.68 4.15
C ALA A 379 15.47 -9.82 4.59
N PRO A 380 14.88 -11.03 4.63
CA PRO A 380 13.47 -11.17 4.98
C PRO A 380 13.20 -10.80 6.46
N ALA A 381 12.10 -10.12 6.74
CA ALA A 381 11.52 -9.97 8.07
C ALA A 381 10.01 -10.19 8.02
N ILE A 382 9.52 -11.23 8.72
CA ILE A 382 8.10 -11.59 8.77
C ILE A 382 7.45 -11.02 10.04
N PHE A 383 6.25 -10.48 9.91
CA PHE A 383 5.35 -10.18 11.02
C PHE A 383 3.89 -10.44 10.62
N GLU A 384 2.99 -10.48 11.60
CA GLU A 384 1.55 -10.61 11.43
C GLU A 384 0.88 -9.30 11.85
N ARG A 385 -0.18 -8.89 11.17
CA ARG A 385 -1.09 -7.84 11.64
C ARG A 385 -2.52 -8.02 11.10
N ASP A 386 -3.50 -7.97 12.02
CA ASP A 386 -4.94 -7.91 11.73
C ASP A 386 -5.42 -9.05 10.79
N GLY A 387 -4.85 -10.24 10.93
CA GLY A 387 -5.10 -11.40 10.08
C GLY A 387 -4.38 -11.31 8.72
N THR A 388 -3.16 -10.76 8.68
CA THR A 388 -2.33 -10.56 7.48
C THR A 388 -0.87 -10.79 7.82
N TYR A 389 -0.26 -11.81 7.21
CA TYR A 389 1.20 -11.99 7.28
C TYR A 389 1.86 -11.08 6.25
N SER A 390 2.90 -10.37 6.67
CA SER A 390 3.72 -9.52 5.83
C SER A 390 5.17 -9.97 5.91
N VAL A 391 5.88 -9.97 4.78
CA VAL A 391 7.34 -10.15 4.73
C VAL A 391 7.99 -8.98 4.01
N VAL A 392 8.78 -8.21 4.74
CA VAL A 392 9.63 -7.13 4.21
C VAL A 392 10.94 -7.73 3.73
N THR A 393 11.45 -7.29 2.58
CA THR A 393 12.64 -7.87 1.92
C THR A 393 13.48 -6.80 1.22
N SER A 394 14.79 -7.04 1.11
CA SER A 394 15.68 -6.23 0.28
C SER A 394 15.89 -6.82 -1.10
N GLY A 395 16.38 -6.00 -2.03
CA GLY A 395 17.12 -6.51 -3.19
C GLY A 395 18.45 -7.14 -2.77
N ALA A 396 18.97 -8.04 -3.61
CA ALA A 396 20.31 -8.61 -3.47
C ALA A 396 21.39 -7.69 -4.06
N THR A 397 21.93 -6.77 -3.25
CA THR A 397 23.00 -5.83 -3.64
C THR A 397 24.22 -5.85 -2.71
N GLY A 398 24.34 -6.90 -1.89
CA GLY A 398 25.34 -6.98 -0.82
C GLY A 398 25.21 -5.82 0.16
N TRP A 399 26.34 -5.23 0.57
CA TRP A 399 26.36 -4.12 1.52
C TRP A 399 25.73 -2.81 1.04
N ALA A 400 25.46 -2.67 -0.27
CA ALA A 400 24.86 -1.45 -0.80
C ALA A 400 23.36 -1.40 -0.46
N PRO A 401 22.86 -0.34 0.19
CA PRO A 401 21.44 -0.19 0.50
C PRO A 401 20.61 0.01 -0.77
N ASN A 402 19.35 -0.41 -0.76
CA ASN A 402 18.48 -0.46 -1.93
C ASN A 402 17.01 -0.11 -1.59
N PRO A 403 16.13 0.10 -2.59
CA PRO A 403 14.71 0.33 -2.35
C PRO A 403 14.07 -1.01 -1.96
N GLN A 404 13.56 -1.10 -0.74
CA GLN A 404 13.04 -2.35 -0.19
C GLN A 404 11.54 -2.52 -0.44
N THR A 405 11.11 -3.77 -0.51
CA THR A 405 9.77 -4.17 -0.94
C THR A 405 9.14 -5.09 0.10
N TYR A 406 7.83 -5.33 -0.02
CA TYR A 406 7.13 -6.25 0.88
C TYR A 406 6.08 -7.08 0.13
N TYR A 407 5.87 -8.29 0.64
CA TYR A 407 4.85 -9.22 0.16
C TYR A 407 3.89 -9.54 1.30
N THR A 408 2.60 -9.72 0.99
CA THR A 408 1.57 -10.07 1.98
C THR A 408 0.83 -11.36 1.62
N THR A 409 0.23 -11.99 2.64
CA THR A 409 -0.70 -13.11 2.46
C THR A 409 -1.65 -13.26 3.66
N LYS A 410 -2.73 -14.02 3.45
CA LYS A 410 -3.66 -14.46 4.51
C LYS A 410 -3.32 -15.85 5.06
N ASN A 411 -2.28 -16.51 4.55
CA ASN A 411 -1.77 -17.80 5.01
C ASN A 411 -0.31 -17.94 4.57
N LEU A 412 0.64 -18.16 5.48
CA LEU A 412 2.08 -18.30 5.16
C LEU A 412 2.38 -19.36 4.08
N MET A 413 1.58 -20.44 4.02
CA MET A 413 1.68 -21.50 3.01
C MET A 413 0.79 -21.25 1.76
N GLY A 414 -0.02 -20.19 1.76
CA GLY A 414 -0.88 -19.78 0.64
C GLY A 414 -0.13 -19.02 -0.44
N THR A 415 -0.87 -18.34 -1.33
CA THR A 415 -0.27 -17.43 -2.32
C THR A 415 0.19 -16.14 -1.64
N TRP A 416 1.35 -15.63 -2.04
CA TRP A 416 1.85 -14.30 -1.67
C TRP A 416 1.68 -13.34 -2.84
N ILE A 417 1.40 -12.07 -2.54
CA ILE A 417 1.35 -10.94 -3.49
C ILE A 417 2.32 -9.87 -3.03
N ARG A 418 2.87 -9.05 -3.92
CA ARG A 418 3.56 -7.82 -3.52
C ARG A 418 2.50 -6.81 -3.10
N GLY A 419 2.79 -5.98 -2.10
CA GLY A 419 1.82 -4.99 -1.66
C GLY A 419 0.58 -5.63 -1.02
N VAL A 420 -0.60 -5.05 -1.28
CA VAL A 420 -1.91 -5.48 -0.77
C VAL A 420 -2.98 -5.71 -1.85
N ASP A 421 -2.81 -5.24 -3.09
CA ASP A 421 -3.71 -5.59 -4.22
C ASP A 421 -2.98 -6.44 -5.28
N ALA A 422 -3.50 -7.65 -5.50
CA ALA A 422 -3.01 -8.62 -6.48
C ALA A 422 -3.13 -8.15 -7.95
N ASN A 423 -3.88 -7.07 -8.21
CA ASN A 423 -4.12 -6.50 -9.52
C ASN A 423 -3.46 -5.13 -9.70
N ASP A 424 -2.69 -4.66 -8.70
CA ASP A 424 -2.03 -3.35 -8.79
C ASP A 424 -1.01 -3.31 -9.95
N VAL A 425 -0.89 -2.13 -10.56
CA VAL A 425 -0.01 -1.89 -11.70
C VAL A 425 1.47 -2.21 -11.38
N ASN A 426 1.86 -2.16 -10.10
CA ASN A 426 3.23 -2.37 -9.66
C ASN A 426 3.60 -3.85 -9.40
N GLU A 427 2.67 -4.81 -9.30
CA GLU A 427 3.00 -6.23 -9.02
C GLU A 427 3.98 -6.82 -10.06
N THR A 428 3.75 -6.50 -11.34
CA THR A 428 4.58 -6.99 -12.47
C THR A 428 5.82 -6.12 -12.74
N VAL A 429 5.90 -4.93 -12.17
CA VAL A 429 7.03 -4.00 -12.31
C VAL A 429 8.21 -4.49 -11.46
N SER A 430 9.44 -4.07 -11.80
CA SER A 430 10.60 -4.29 -10.93
C SER A 430 10.48 -3.42 -9.68
N TYR A 431 10.68 -3.98 -8.48
CA TYR A 431 10.44 -3.26 -7.22
C TYR A 431 11.23 -1.94 -7.11
N ASN A 432 12.43 -1.89 -7.69
CA ASN A 432 13.26 -0.69 -7.72
C ASN A 432 12.73 0.44 -8.63
N ALA A 433 11.71 0.19 -9.45
CA ALA A 433 11.04 1.15 -10.33
C ALA A 433 9.63 1.56 -9.85
N ILE A 434 9.14 1.02 -8.73
CA ILE A 434 7.84 1.42 -8.13
C ILE A 434 7.94 2.89 -7.66
N PRO A 435 7.01 3.79 -8.04
CA PRO A 435 7.06 5.20 -7.65
C PRO A 435 6.95 5.39 -6.13
N ASP A 436 7.35 6.55 -5.63
CA ASP A 436 7.16 6.90 -4.22
C ASP A 436 5.65 6.91 -3.87
N GLY A 437 5.26 6.27 -2.76
CA GLY A 437 3.85 6.02 -2.43
C GLY A 437 3.16 4.87 -3.20
N GLY A 438 3.84 4.23 -4.17
CA GLY A 438 3.32 3.07 -4.90
C GLY A 438 3.23 1.82 -4.02
N ASP A 439 2.24 0.95 -4.28
CA ASP A 439 2.08 -0.27 -3.48
C ASP A 439 3.24 -1.26 -3.71
N GLY A 440 3.62 -1.97 -2.65
CA GLY A 440 4.79 -2.86 -2.64
C GLY A 440 6.14 -2.16 -2.46
N LEU A 441 6.22 -0.83 -2.41
CA LEU A 441 7.41 -0.09 -1.95
C LEU A 441 7.28 0.22 -0.44
N LEU A 442 8.32 -0.07 0.34
CA LEU A 442 8.28 0.13 1.79
C LEU A 442 8.52 1.58 2.22
N SER A 443 9.58 2.21 1.72
CA SER A 443 10.07 3.50 2.18
C SER A 443 9.43 4.65 1.40
N ILE A 444 8.68 5.51 2.11
CA ILE A 444 7.96 6.65 1.55
C ILE A 444 8.73 7.95 1.83
N GLY A 445 8.85 8.83 0.83
CA GLY A 445 9.63 10.07 0.92
C GLY A 445 11.15 9.86 0.88
N ASP A 446 11.62 8.64 0.60
CA ASP A 446 13.05 8.35 0.43
C ASP A 446 13.54 8.78 -0.96
N VAL A 447 13.93 10.05 -1.06
CA VAL A 447 14.53 10.66 -2.25
C VAL A 447 15.85 10.02 -2.71
N ARG A 448 16.43 9.10 -1.94
CA ARG A 448 17.63 8.33 -2.30
C ARG A 448 17.31 6.90 -2.76
N ARG A 449 16.09 6.41 -2.49
CA ARG A 449 15.63 5.04 -2.78
C ARG A 449 16.64 3.99 -2.28
N SER A 450 17.08 4.18 -1.04
CA SER A 450 18.07 3.40 -0.29
C SER A 450 17.46 2.76 0.96
N THR A 451 16.14 2.90 1.16
CA THR A 451 15.44 2.63 2.42
C THR A 451 16.10 3.37 3.58
N PHE A 452 16.26 4.69 3.37
CA PHE A 452 17.00 5.60 4.26
C PHE A 452 18.42 5.10 4.61
N GLY A 453 19.11 4.51 3.63
CA GLY A 453 20.46 4.01 3.76
C GLY A 453 20.56 2.78 4.67
N SER A 454 19.64 1.82 4.52
CA SER A 454 19.62 0.59 5.32
C SER A 454 19.13 -0.64 4.56
N GLN A 455 19.39 -1.82 5.14
CA GLN A 455 18.84 -3.10 4.73
C GLN A 455 18.01 -3.68 5.88
N THR A 456 16.87 -4.34 5.59
CA THR A 456 16.01 -4.95 6.62
C THR A 456 16.79 -5.98 7.46
N THR A 457 16.36 -6.17 8.71
CA THR A 457 16.94 -7.18 9.59
C THR A 457 15.88 -7.86 10.47
N ASN A 458 14.92 -7.10 10.99
CA ASN A 458 13.78 -7.59 11.75
C ASN A 458 12.62 -6.56 11.73
N VAL A 459 11.41 -7.02 12.04
CA VAL A 459 10.29 -6.16 12.46
C VAL A 459 9.83 -6.70 13.81
N PHE A 460 9.62 -5.82 14.79
CA PHE A 460 9.12 -6.20 16.11
C PHE A 460 7.97 -5.29 16.56
N GLU A 461 7.11 -5.79 17.45
CA GLU A 461 6.03 -5.02 18.04
C GLU A 461 6.52 -4.31 19.32
N LEU A 462 6.35 -2.99 19.39
CA LEU A 462 6.77 -2.16 20.54
C LEU A 462 5.65 -1.98 21.57
N GLU A 463 4.45 -1.75 21.07
CA GLU A 463 3.15 -1.75 21.76
C GLU A 463 2.16 -2.48 20.83
N PRO A 464 1.08 -3.12 21.31
CA PRO A 464 0.13 -3.82 20.46
C PRO A 464 -0.32 -3.02 19.23
N GLY A 465 -0.06 -3.54 18.03
CA GLY A 465 -0.31 -2.93 16.72
C GLY A 465 0.75 -1.93 16.21
N LYS A 466 1.74 -1.54 17.02
CA LYS A 466 2.79 -0.55 16.69
C LYS A 466 4.11 -1.25 16.38
N PHE A 467 4.33 -1.50 15.08
CA PHE A 467 5.47 -2.27 14.56
C PHE A 467 6.67 -1.40 14.20
N VAL A 468 7.85 -1.75 14.68
CA VAL A 468 9.12 -1.08 14.40
C VAL A 468 9.92 -1.88 13.38
N TYR A 469 10.27 -1.24 12.28
CA TYR A 469 11.32 -1.71 11.36
C TYR A 469 12.67 -1.61 12.06
N MET A 470 13.45 -2.68 12.00
CA MET A 470 14.88 -2.69 12.29
C MET A 470 15.64 -2.98 11.00
N GLY A 471 16.58 -2.09 10.65
CA GLY A 471 17.54 -2.31 9.58
C GLY A 471 18.96 -1.93 9.96
N ASP A 472 19.92 -2.52 9.25
CA ASP A 472 21.35 -2.28 9.40
C ASP A 472 21.86 -1.33 8.28
N ARG A 473 22.71 -0.38 8.66
CA ARG A 473 23.47 0.51 7.76
C ARG A 473 24.92 0.03 7.72
N TRP A 474 25.19 -0.85 6.78
CA TRP A 474 26.44 -1.63 6.71
C TRP A 474 27.67 -0.83 6.29
N ASN A 475 28.72 -0.85 7.11
CA ASN A 475 30.08 -0.50 6.70
C ASN A 475 30.86 -1.77 6.32
N GLU A 476 30.37 -2.53 5.34
CA GLU A 476 30.96 -3.84 4.95
C GLU A 476 31.08 -4.84 6.13
N GLY A 477 30.11 -4.84 7.04
CA GLY A 477 30.11 -5.70 8.25
C GLY A 477 31.18 -5.37 9.29
N LYS A 478 31.71 -4.13 9.31
CA LYS A 478 32.60 -3.63 10.36
C LYS A 478 31.83 -3.23 11.62
N SER A 479 32.55 -3.10 12.75
CA SER A 479 32.03 -2.73 14.08
C SER A 479 31.40 -1.34 14.18
N ASP A 480 31.59 -0.48 13.18
CA ASP A 480 30.99 0.86 13.04
C ASP A 480 29.83 0.91 12.03
N SER A 481 29.32 -0.25 11.61
CA SER A 481 27.99 -0.35 11.00
C SER A 481 26.94 0.14 12.00
N THR A 482 25.89 0.82 11.53
CA THR A 482 24.93 1.54 12.40
C THR A 482 23.49 1.08 12.17
N TYR A 483 22.56 1.51 13.02
CA TYR A 483 21.19 0.99 13.03
C TYR A 483 20.17 2.04 12.55
N VAL A 484 19.23 1.61 11.71
CA VAL A 484 18.09 2.41 11.23
C VAL A 484 16.82 1.76 11.74
N TRP A 485 16.28 2.31 12.84
CA TRP A 485 15.01 1.88 13.43
C TRP A 485 13.93 2.93 13.19
N LEU A 486 12.82 2.53 12.58
CA LEU A 486 11.76 3.42 12.11
C LEU A 486 10.36 2.82 12.37
N PRO A 487 9.32 3.65 12.54
CA PRO A 487 7.95 3.17 12.71
C PRO A 487 7.35 2.69 11.38
N LEU A 488 6.73 1.51 11.38
CA LEU A 488 5.85 1.07 10.29
C LEU A 488 4.42 1.56 10.55
N THR A 489 3.86 2.24 9.56
CA THR A 489 2.48 2.72 9.52
C THR A 489 1.66 1.97 8.46
N VAL A 490 0.33 2.05 8.56
CA VAL A 490 -0.60 1.34 7.67
C VAL A 490 -1.49 2.33 6.95
N GLY A 491 -1.17 2.53 5.68
CA GLY A 491 -1.94 3.35 4.75
C GLY A 491 -3.22 2.67 4.26
N GLU A 492 -3.79 3.22 3.20
CA GLU A 492 -5.05 2.76 2.64
C GLU A 492 -4.99 1.27 2.19
N ASN A 493 -6.11 0.56 2.30
CA ASN A 493 -6.28 -0.87 2.04
C ASN A 493 -5.41 -1.82 2.89
N GLY A 494 -4.61 -1.30 3.83
CA GLY A 494 -3.62 -2.07 4.58
C GLY A 494 -2.18 -1.92 4.10
N ARG A 495 -1.91 -1.04 3.11
CA ARG A 495 -0.56 -0.80 2.56
C ARG A 495 0.45 -0.50 3.67
N LEU A 496 1.59 -1.17 3.68
CA LEU A 496 2.67 -0.86 4.60
C LEU A 496 3.42 0.40 4.13
N GLU A 497 3.64 1.33 5.06
CA GLU A 497 4.36 2.57 4.80
C GLU A 497 5.40 2.82 5.90
N MET A 498 6.66 2.99 5.51
CA MET A 498 7.73 3.42 6.39
C MET A 498 8.20 4.83 6.01
N HIS A 499 7.97 5.78 6.91
CA HIS A 499 8.42 7.16 6.79
C HIS A 499 9.57 7.42 7.77
N ASN A 500 10.32 8.51 7.58
CA ASN A 500 11.29 8.98 8.56
C ASN A 500 10.71 10.17 9.38
N PRO A 501 10.30 9.98 10.65
CA PRO A 501 9.67 11.03 11.45
C PRO A 501 10.52 12.31 11.56
N ALA A 502 11.84 12.16 11.65
CA ALA A 502 12.77 13.29 11.81
C ALA A 502 12.99 14.10 10.52
N ALA A 503 12.63 13.53 9.36
CA ALA A 503 12.61 14.24 8.08
C ALA A 503 11.23 14.87 7.81
N GLU A 504 10.14 14.22 8.22
CA GLU A 504 8.77 14.68 7.97
C GLU A 504 8.34 15.83 8.90
N ASP A 505 8.54 15.70 10.22
CA ASP A 505 8.44 16.80 11.18
C ASP A 505 9.77 16.97 11.97
N PRO A 506 10.73 17.72 11.41
CA PRO A 506 11.98 18.03 12.10
C PRO A 506 11.79 18.87 13.38
N ALA A 507 10.65 19.54 13.57
CA ALA A 507 10.39 20.37 14.76
C ALA A 507 9.97 19.53 15.96
N ARG A 508 9.18 18.46 15.74
CA ARG A 508 8.81 17.47 16.77
C ARG A 508 9.84 16.37 16.93
N TYR A 509 10.29 15.75 15.82
CA TYR A 509 11.06 14.51 15.83
C TYR A 509 12.55 14.67 15.49
N GLY A 510 13.04 15.89 15.18
CA GLY A 510 14.45 16.16 14.89
C GLY A 510 15.44 15.92 16.04
N LYS A 511 14.99 15.39 17.18
CA LYS A 511 15.82 14.92 18.31
C LYS A 511 15.62 13.43 18.64
N GLY A 512 14.82 12.72 17.85
CA GLY A 512 14.42 11.34 18.09
C GLY A 512 12.91 11.18 18.22
N TRP A 513 12.43 9.97 17.94
CA TRP A 513 11.00 9.63 17.84
C TRP A 513 10.55 8.60 18.89
N ASP A 514 9.24 8.47 19.10
CA ASP A 514 8.64 7.60 20.11
C ASP A 514 7.22 7.12 19.71
N ALA A 515 6.55 6.42 20.63
CA ALA A 515 5.23 5.82 20.43
C ALA A 515 4.10 6.80 20.09
N SER A 516 4.30 8.12 20.26
CA SER A 516 3.33 9.16 19.86
C SER A 516 3.27 9.39 18.35
N TYR A 517 4.23 8.88 17.58
CA TYR A 517 4.24 9.01 16.13
C TYR A 517 3.03 8.32 15.48
N TRP A 518 2.69 7.10 15.89
CA TRP A 518 1.50 6.41 15.39
C TRP A 518 0.21 7.14 15.72
N ASP A 519 0.14 7.80 16.87
CA ASP A 519 -1.04 8.54 17.31
C ASP A 519 -1.31 9.77 16.38
N ASP A 520 -0.26 10.33 15.76
CA ASP A 520 -0.34 11.36 14.70
C ASP A 520 -0.66 10.80 13.30
N LYS A 521 -0.57 9.48 13.10
CA LYS A 521 -0.68 8.78 11.80
C LYS A 521 -1.91 7.87 11.72
N GLY A 522 -2.93 8.18 12.52
CA GLY A 522 -4.20 7.48 12.45
C GLY A 522 -4.14 6.02 12.90
N PHE A 523 -3.45 5.77 14.01
CA PHE A 523 -3.37 4.47 14.64
C PHE A 523 -4.77 3.90 14.92
N GLY A 524 -4.96 2.64 14.55
CA GLY A 524 -6.20 1.89 14.71
C GLY A 524 -6.09 0.54 13.99
N HIS A 525 -6.92 -0.42 14.39
CA HIS A 525 -6.92 -1.79 13.86
C HIS A 525 -7.64 -1.91 12.52
N GLY A 526 -7.35 -3.00 11.80
CA GLY A 526 -7.99 -3.40 10.55
C GLY A 526 -7.55 -2.60 9.33
N THR A 527 -7.91 -3.12 8.16
CA THR A 527 -7.81 -2.39 6.89
C THR A 527 -8.86 -1.29 6.81
N TRP A 528 -8.54 -0.21 6.10
CA TRP A 528 -9.42 0.95 5.92
C TRP A 528 -9.33 1.50 4.51
N ARG A 529 -10.41 2.13 4.01
CA ARG A 529 -10.46 2.70 2.65
C ARG A 529 -11.33 3.95 2.60
N ALA A 530 -10.86 5.02 1.95
CA ALA A 530 -11.64 6.21 1.69
C ALA A 530 -12.49 6.04 0.41
N VAL A 531 -13.81 6.04 0.56
CA VAL A 531 -14.75 6.05 -0.57
C VAL A 531 -14.88 7.48 -1.08
N THR A 532 -14.19 7.77 -2.19
CA THR A 532 -14.05 9.13 -2.72
C THR A 532 -14.97 9.43 -3.91
N THR A 533 -16.16 8.83 -3.93
CA THR A 533 -17.19 9.09 -4.94
C THR A 533 -17.61 10.56 -4.90
N GLY A 534 -17.51 11.25 -6.05
CA GLY A 534 -17.83 12.67 -6.18
C GLY A 534 -16.64 13.62 -6.08
N LEU A 535 -15.40 13.16 -5.88
CA LEU A 535 -14.26 14.06 -6.11
C LEU A 535 -14.23 14.54 -7.58
N PRO A 536 -13.91 15.82 -7.84
CA PRO A 536 -13.85 16.33 -9.21
C PRO A 536 -12.66 15.71 -9.96
N GLU A 537 -12.94 14.78 -10.89
CA GLU A 537 -11.92 14.16 -11.74
C GLU A 537 -11.17 15.19 -12.59
N THR A 538 -11.85 16.28 -12.95
CA THR A 538 -11.28 17.42 -13.67
C THR A 538 -11.69 18.75 -13.02
N VAL A 539 -10.75 19.70 -12.94
CA VAL A 539 -10.96 21.08 -12.49
C VAL A 539 -10.41 22.05 -13.54
N ARG A 540 -11.12 23.15 -13.80
CA ARG A 540 -10.65 24.16 -14.76
C ARG A 540 -9.42 24.91 -14.22
N ARG A 541 -8.47 25.23 -15.09
CA ARG A 541 -7.29 26.05 -14.74
C ARG A 541 -7.71 27.34 -14.01
N GLY A 542 -7.07 27.59 -12.87
CA GLY A 542 -7.29 28.75 -12.00
C GLY A 542 -8.59 28.72 -11.17
N ALA A 543 -9.45 27.72 -11.37
CA ALA A 543 -10.59 27.49 -10.48
C ALA A 543 -10.13 26.82 -9.17
N THR A 544 -10.86 27.05 -8.09
CA THR A 544 -10.67 26.29 -6.84
C THR A 544 -11.32 24.91 -6.99
N PRO A 545 -10.64 23.80 -6.63
CA PRO A 545 -11.29 22.49 -6.54
C PRO A 545 -12.39 22.50 -5.48
N GLN A 546 -13.58 21.97 -5.81
CA GLN A 546 -14.68 21.86 -4.86
C GLN A 546 -14.58 20.49 -4.16
N LEU A 547 -13.87 20.45 -3.03
CA LEU A 547 -13.59 19.21 -2.29
C LEU A 547 -14.54 19.06 -1.08
N PRO A 548 -14.95 17.82 -0.73
CA PRO A 548 -15.91 17.59 0.35
C PRO A 548 -15.25 17.72 1.74
N THR A 549 -16.01 18.14 2.75
CA THR A 549 -15.49 18.28 4.14
C THR A 549 -15.45 16.97 4.92
N SER A 550 -16.08 15.91 4.40
CA SER A 550 -16.02 14.55 4.92
C SER A 550 -16.06 13.54 3.77
N VAL A 551 -15.47 12.36 3.98
CA VAL A 551 -15.57 11.22 3.07
C VAL A 551 -16.04 9.98 3.84
N PRO A 552 -16.88 9.10 3.27
CA PRO A 552 -17.12 7.79 3.86
C PRO A 552 -15.83 6.98 3.91
N VAL A 553 -15.46 6.51 5.10
CA VAL A 553 -14.34 5.60 5.33
C VAL A 553 -14.91 4.23 5.62
N ASP A 554 -14.52 3.25 4.82
CA ASP A 554 -14.86 1.84 5.01
C ASP A 554 -13.83 1.15 5.91
N THR A 555 -14.30 0.30 6.82
CA THR A 555 -13.50 -0.37 7.85
C THR A 555 -14.08 -1.74 8.18
N SER A 556 -13.35 -2.56 8.96
CA SER A 556 -13.90 -3.82 9.51
C SER A 556 -15.12 -3.63 10.44
N ALA A 557 -15.39 -2.42 10.93
CA ALA A 557 -16.60 -2.07 11.68
C ALA A 557 -17.76 -1.57 10.79
N GLY A 558 -17.53 -1.43 9.48
CA GLY A 558 -18.46 -0.84 8.50
C GLY A 558 -18.02 0.53 7.98
N THR A 559 -18.87 1.15 7.17
CA THR A 559 -18.60 2.42 6.49
C THR A 559 -19.25 3.62 7.21
N ALA A 560 -18.48 4.67 7.51
CA ALA A 560 -18.98 5.89 8.18
C ALA A 560 -18.32 7.17 7.64
N PRO A 561 -19.02 8.33 7.60
CA PRO A 561 -18.42 9.60 7.16
C PRO A 561 -17.43 10.14 8.20
N VAL A 562 -16.19 10.38 7.79
CA VAL A 562 -15.12 10.95 8.62
C VAL A 562 -14.69 12.29 8.02
N ALA A 563 -14.48 13.31 8.87
CA ALA A 563 -14.06 14.63 8.43
C ALA A 563 -12.64 14.59 7.82
N VAL A 564 -12.43 15.33 6.73
CA VAL A 564 -11.17 15.34 5.97
C VAL A 564 -10.63 16.76 5.77
N THR A 565 -9.32 16.91 5.91
CA THR A 565 -8.58 18.12 5.52
C THR A 565 -7.78 17.81 4.27
N TRP A 566 -7.89 18.66 3.24
CA TRP A 566 -7.19 18.46 1.96
C TRP A 566 -5.90 19.28 1.87
N SER A 567 -4.90 18.73 1.17
CA SER A 567 -3.73 19.48 0.72
C SER A 567 -4.13 20.60 -0.24
N THR A 568 -3.35 21.69 -0.26
CA THR A 568 -3.45 22.69 -1.33
C THR A 568 -3.13 22.08 -2.69
N VAL A 569 -3.86 22.48 -3.72
CA VAL A 569 -3.66 22.01 -5.11
C VAL A 569 -3.31 23.22 -5.98
N ASP A 570 -2.28 23.11 -6.82
CA ASP A 570 -1.97 24.13 -7.82
C ASP A 570 -2.82 23.90 -9.08
N THR A 571 -3.85 24.74 -9.28
CA THR A 571 -4.67 24.71 -10.49
C THR A 571 -4.18 25.67 -11.58
N SER A 572 -2.97 26.24 -11.47
CA SER A 572 -2.40 27.09 -12.52
C SER A 572 -1.69 26.29 -13.62
N ALA A 573 -1.03 25.20 -13.26
CA ALA A 573 -0.52 24.19 -14.18
C ALA A 573 -1.68 23.36 -14.78
N LEU A 574 -1.47 22.78 -15.97
CA LEU A 574 -2.37 21.78 -16.54
C LEU A 574 -1.86 20.36 -16.20
N GLY A 575 -2.71 19.35 -16.42
CA GLY A 575 -2.36 17.95 -16.20
C GLY A 575 -2.72 17.41 -14.83
N PRO A 576 -2.33 16.16 -14.52
CA PRO A 576 -2.68 15.50 -13.26
C PRO A 576 -2.02 16.19 -12.06
N GLN A 577 -2.82 16.43 -11.01
CA GLN A 577 -2.39 16.97 -9.72
C GLN A 577 -2.78 16.00 -8.61
N THR A 578 -1.80 15.55 -7.82
CA THR A 578 -2.06 14.70 -6.65
C THR A 578 -2.62 15.54 -5.50
N ILE A 579 -3.77 15.13 -4.96
CA ILE A 579 -4.38 15.70 -3.76
C ILE A 579 -4.31 14.68 -2.63
N THR A 580 -3.94 15.13 -1.42
CA THR A 580 -3.91 14.29 -0.22
C THR A 580 -5.07 14.68 0.69
N GLY A 581 -5.87 13.71 1.10
CA GLY A 581 -6.90 13.86 2.13
C GLY A 581 -6.42 13.28 3.45
N THR A 582 -6.35 14.09 4.50
CA THR A 582 -5.97 13.69 5.86
C THR A 582 -7.22 13.64 6.73
N LEU A 583 -7.52 12.47 7.28
CA LEU A 583 -8.70 12.19 8.09
C LEU A 583 -8.53 12.66 9.54
N ALA A 584 -9.63 13.15 10.12
CA ALA A 584 -9.78 13.32 11.56
C ALA A 584 -9.88 11.95 12.27
N ALA A 585 -9.79 11.96 13.60
CA ALA A 585 -10.06 10.78 14.42
C ALA A 585 -11.54 10.39 14.38
N ASP A 586 -11.83 9.10 14.55
CA ASP A 586 -13.18 8.56 14.70
C ASP A 586 -13.27 7.64 15.94
N ALA A 587 -14.20 6.66 15.95
CA ALA A 587 -14.29 5.66 17.03
C ALA A 587 -13.30 4.48 16.89
N ASN A 588 -12.63 4.34 15.75
CA ASN A 588 -11.82 3.19 15.35
C ASN A 588 -10.32 3.55 15.19
N PHE A 589 -10.00 4.83 14.90
CA PHE A 589 -8.63 5.30 14.69
C PHE A 589 -8.38 6.75 15.16
N THR A 590 -7.12 7.07 15.47
CA THR A 590 -6.67 8.43 15.85
C THR A 590 -6.67 9.39 14.65
N ALA A 591 -6.32 10.66 14.83
CA ALA A 591 -6.23 11.58 13.70
C ALA A 591 -5.01 11.26 12.81
N GLY A 592 -5.08 11.59 11.51
CA GLY A 592 -3.92 11.60 10.63
C GLY A 592 -3.81 10.46 9.61
N ARG A 593 -4.80 9.56 9.48
CA ARG A 593 -4.86 8.63 8.33
C ARG A 593 -4.91 9.44 7.03
N SER A 594 -4.00 9.20 6.09
CA SER A 594 -3.90 9.95 4.84
C SER A 594 -4.08 9.06 3.61
N PHE A 595 -4.86 9.53 2.63
CA PHE A 595 -5.03 8.89 1.33
C PHE A 595 -4.76 9.90 0.20
N GLN A 596 -4.38 9.41 -0.98
CA GLN A 596 -4.10 10.24 -2.15
C GLN A 596 -5.06 9.92 -3.31
N ARG A 597 -5.42 10.96 -4.08
CA ARG A 597 -6.21 10.87 -5.31
C ARG A 597 -5.65 11.86 -6.34
N THR A 598 -5.93 11.65 -7.61
CA THR A 598 -5.53 12.57 -8.69
C THR A 598 -6.73 13.38 -9.14
N ILE A 599 -6.54 14.68 -9.39
CA ILE A 599 -7.48 15.52 -10.16
C ILE A 599 -6.75 16.05 -11.38
N THR A 600 -7.39 16.09 -12.55
CA THR A 600 -6.81 16.66 -13.77
C THR A 600 -7.11 18.14 -13.83
N VAL A 601 -6.10 18.99 -14.02
CA VAL A 601 -6.34 20.41 -14.32
C VAL A 601 -6.39 20.60 -15.83
N ALA A 602 -7.52 21.09 -16.34
CA ALA A 602 -7.80 21.23 -17.76
C ALA A 602 -8.22 22.66 -18.14
N GLU A 603 -8.16 23.00 -19.43
CA GLU A 603 -8.76 24.21 -19.99
C GLU A 603 -9.44 23.86 -21.32
N PRO A 604 -10.70 24.28 -21.58
CA PRO A 604 -11.45 23.85 -22.76
C PRO A 604 -10.71 24.07 -24.08
N GLY A 605 -10.58 23.00 -24.88
CA GLY A 605 -9.86 23.01 -26.16
C GLY A 605 -8.34 22.88 -26.07
N ILE A 606 -7.77 22.80 -24.86
CA ILE A 606 -6.34 22.55 -24.62
C ILE A 606 -6.15 21.12 -24.12
N ALA A 607 -5.18 20.41 -24.70
CA ALA A 607 -4.74 19.09 -24.26
C ALA A 607 -3.21 18.99 -24.38
N ASP A 608 -2.61 18.01 -23.72
CA ASP A 608 -1.25 17.60 -24.07
C ASP A 608 -1.28 16.97 -25.47
N ILE A 609 -0.47 17.52 -26.37
CA ILE A 609 -0.31 17.06 -27.74
C ILE A 609 1.08 16.45 -27.98
N ALA A 610 1.95 16.33 -26.96
CA ALA A 610 3.28 15.73 -27.14
C ALA A 610 3.22 14.27 -27.67
N PRO A 611 2.32 13.38 -27.20
CA PRO A 611 2.15 12.03 -27.74
C PRO A 611 1.67 11.97 -29.20
N GLU A 612 1.12 13.07 -29.75
CA GLU A 612 0.76 13.16 -31.17
C GLU A 612 1.98 13.45 -32.08
N ALA A 613 3.12 13.83 -31.51
CA ALA A 613 4.27 14.30 -32.26
C ALA A 613 5.19 13.16 -32.73
N THR A 614 5.84 13.36 -33.88
CA THR A 614 7.06 12.61 -34.20
C THR A 614 8.21 13.16 -33.36
N VAL A 615 8.50 12.52 -32.22
CA VAL A 615 9.58 12.91 -31.32
C VAL A 615 10.94 12.49 -31.88
N THR A 616 11.93 13.39 -31.85
CA THR A 616 13.33 13.13 -32.23
C THR A 616 14.30 13.90 -31.33
N ALA A 617 15.56 13.46 -31.26
CA ALA A 617 16.56 14.09 -30.39
C ALA A 617 17.96 14.16 -31.02
N SER A 618 18.82 15.03 -30.47
CA SER A 618 20.22 15.21 -30.87
C SER A 618 21.11 13.97 -30.73
N SER A 619 20.72 13.08 -29.83
CA SER A 619 21.41 11.86 -29.42
C SER A 619 20.38 10.88 -28.86
N ARG A 620 20.78 9.62 -28.66
CA ARG A 620 19.96 8.58 -28.01
C ARG A 620 18.52 8.47 -28.54
N SER A 621 18.39 8.49 -29.87
CA SER A 621 17.10 8.39 -30.57
C SER A 621 16.37 7.05 -30.36
N ASP A 622 17.05 6.09 -29.74
CA ASP A 622 16.51 4.85 -29.16
C ASP A 622 15.55 5.08 -27.98
N LEU A 623 15.72 6.17 -27.22
CA LEU A 623 14.98 6.42 -25.98
C LEU A 623 13.78 7.37 -26.13
N VAL A 624 13.66 8.10 -27.25
CA VAL A 624 12.72 9.24 -27.37
C VAL A 624 11.23 8.88 -27.35
N ALA A 625 10.89 7.59 -27.38
CA ALA A 625 9.52 7.11 -27.20
C ALA A 625 9.03 7.23 -25.75
N SER A 626 9.94 7.21 -24.77
CA SER A 626 9.67 7.43 -23.34
C SER A 626 9.90 8.88 -22.93
N LEU A 627 9.56 9.84 -23.81
CA LEU A 627 9.48 11.27 -23.48
C LEU A 627 8.04 11.80 -23.50
N THR A 628 7.10 10.93 -23.87
CA THR A 628 5.67 11.18 -24.04
C THR A 628 4.90 9.89 -23.70
N ASP A 629 5.32 9.15 -22.67
CA ASP A 629 4.72 7.87 -22.25
C ASP A 629 3.86 7.96 -20.97
N GLY A 630 3.72 9.17 -20.42
CA GLY A 630 2.93 9.48 -19.23
C GLY A 630 3.67 9.26 -17.92
N ASN A 631 4.99 8.98 -17.92
CA ASN A 631 5.76 8.68 -16.71
C ASN A 631 6.77 9.78 -16.30
N PRO A 632 6.33 10.85 -15.60
CA PRO A 632 7.20 11.93 -15.13
C PRO A 632 8.18 11.52 -14.00
N THR A 633 8.25 10.24 -13.62
CA THR A 633 9.11 9.74 -12.53
C THR A 633 10.22 8.78 -12.99
N ALA A 634 10.02 8.07 -14.10
CA ALA A 634 11.02 7.19 -14.69
C ALA A 634 12.11 7.98 -15.43
N LYS A 635 13.16 7.28 -15.88
CA LYS A 635 14.18 7.86 -16.77
C LYS A 635 13.77 7.64 -18.23
N GLY A 636 13.20 8.66 -18.84
CA GLY A 636 12.78 8.64 -20.24
C GLY A 636 13.95 8.67 -21.22
N TRP A 637 14.70 9.77 -21.22
CA TRP A 637 15.80 10.02 -22.15
C TRP A 637 17.03 10.61 -21.43
N ASP A 638 18.21 10.37 -21.99
CA ASP A 638 19.44 11.07 -21.63
C ASP A 638 20.25 11.44 -22.88
N ASP A 639 21.10 12.47 -22.77
CA ASP A 639 22.01 12.84 -23.86
C ASP A 639 23.37 12.13 -23.82
N TRP A 640 23.56 11.13 -22.95
CA TRP A 640 24.86 10.50 -22.72
C TRP A 640 25.39 9.84 -23.99
N THR A 641 26.63 10.19 -24.32
CA THR A 641 27.43 9.48 -25.30
C THR A 641 28.73 9.04 -24.62
N GLY A 642 29.22 7.83 -24.93
CA GLY A 642 30.45 7.30 -24.33
C GLY A 642 31.74 8.10 -24.62
N ASN A 643 31.64 9.24 -25.33
CA ASN A 643 32.73 10.16 -25.65
C ASN A 643 32.74 11.42 -24.75
N GLY A 644 31.74 11.65 -23.90
CA GLY A 644 31.71 12.76 -22.93
C GLY A 644 30.33 13.37 -22.70
N TYR A 645 30.32 14.49 -21.97
CA TYR A 645 29.11 15.25 -21.61
C TYR A 645 28.78 16.32 -22.67
N PRO A 646 27.66 16.22 -23.40
CA PRO A 646 27.21 17.31 -24.27
C PRO A 646 26.88 18.56 -23.46
N ARG A 647 27.06 19.74 -24.07
CA ARG A 647 26.68 21.04 -23.45
C ARG A 647 25.53 21.73 -24.17
N ASP A 648 25.22 21.27 -25.38
CA ASP A 648 24.14 21.69 -26.25
C ASP A 648 23.50 20.44 -26.85
N SER A 649 22.28 20.14 -26.42
CA SER A 649 21.46 19.00 -26.87
C SER A 649 20.06 19.49 -27.24
N TRP A 650 19.25 18.67 -27.91
CA TRP A 650 17.88 19.07 -28.24
C TRP A 650 16.90 17.90 -28.32
N LEU A 651 15.64 18.21 -27.99
CA LEU A 651 14.44 17.37 -28.18
C LEU A 651 13.48 18.10 -29.11
N GLN A 652 12.96 17.43 -30.13
CA GLN A 652 12.12 18.00 -31.18
C GLN A 652 10.82 17.23 -31.33
N PHE A 653 9.71 17.96 -31.45
CA PHE A 653 8.36 17.46 -31.59
C PHE A 653 7.80 18.02 -32.91
N ASP A 654 7.42 17.16 -33.86
CA ASP A 654 6.89 17.56 -35.18
C ASP A 654 5.52 16.91 -35.41
N TRP A 655 4.47 17.73 -35.53
CA TRP A 655 3.07 17.32 -35.72
C TRP A 655 2.65 17.29 -37.19
N GLY A 656 3.54 17.70 -38.12
CA GLY A 656 3.23 17.86 -39.55
C GLY A 656 2.13 18.88 -39.91
N THR A 657 1.49 19.48 -38.90
CA THR A 657 0.29 20.34 -38.97
C THR A 657 0.43 21.45 -37.94
N ASP A 658 0.08 22.69 -38.28
CA ASP A 658 0.32 23.83 -37.39
C ASP A 658 -0.56 23.78 -36.13
N ARG A 659 0.07 23.87 -34.96
CA ARG A 659 -0.56 23.90 -33.64
C ARG A 659 -0.30 25.22 -32.93
N THR A 660 -1.23 25.66 -32.10
CA THR A 660 -1.04 26.73 -31.10
C THR A 660 -0.70 26.11 -29.76
N PHE A 661 0.25 26.71 -29.04
CA PHE A 661 0.79 26.19 -27.79
C PHE A 661 0.34 27.05 -26.60
N ASP A 662 0.20 26.44 -25.44
CA ASP A 662 -0.21 27.08 -24.19
C ASP A 662 0.87 26.96 -23.10
N SER A 663 1.30 25.74 -22.76
CA SER A 663 2.40 25.53 -21.82
C SER A 663 3.19 24.27 -22.13
N ILE A 664 4.51 24.30 -21.90
CA ILE A 664 5.37 23.12 -22.00
C ILE A 664 5.84 22.78 -20.60
N VAL A 665 5.68 21.53 -20.20
CA VAL A 665 6.17 20.99 -18.93
C VAL A 665 7.34 20.06 -19.24
N VAL A 666 8.44 20.20 -18.50
CA VAL A 666 9.62 19.33 -18.67
C VAL A 666 9.99 18.76 -17.32
N HIS A 667 9.72 17.48 -17.13
CA HIS A 667 10.10 16.72 -15.95
C HIS A 667 11.55 16.27 -16.13
N THR A 668 12.48 16.75 -15.30
CA THR A 668 13.89 16.34 -15.39
C THR A 668 14.18 15.14 -14.49
N TYR A 669 15.19 14.34 -14.84
CA TYR A 669 15.53 13.12 -14.08
C TYR A 669 16.87 13.25 -13.35
N LYS A 670 16.95 12.72 -12.12
CA LYS A 670 18.18 12.68 -11.32
C LYS A 670 18.84 11.31 -11.42
N ASP A 671 19.83 11.22 -12.30
CA ASP A 671 20.58 10.01 -12.60
C ASP A 671 21.77 9.86 -11.65
N GLY A 672 21.49 9.32 -10.46
CA GLY A 672 22.47 9.10 -9.39
C GLY A 672 22.74 10.33 -8.53
N ALA A 673 23.99 10.50 -8.10
CA ALA A 673 24.36 11.49 -7.09
C ALA A 673 24.61 12.92 -7.62
N THR A 674 24.45 13.16 -8.93
CA THR A 674 24.73 14.44 -9.60
C THR A 674 23.48 15.14 -10.12
N ALA A 675 23.57 16.45 -10.37
CA ALA A 675 22.50 17.24 -10.99
C ALA A 675 22.45 17.03 -12.51
N THR A 676 21.99 15.86 -12.95
CA THR A 676 21.99 15.42 -14.35
C THR A 676 20.85 16.01 -15.20
N TRP A 677 20.57 17.30 -15.06
CA TRP A 677 19.50 18.00 -15.78
C TRP A 677 20.02 19.25 -16.47
N PRO A 678 19.36 19.76 -17.54
CA PRO A 678 19.75 21.00 -18.19
C PRO A 678 19.76 22.18 -17.20
N SER A 679 20.74 23.07 -17.33
CA SER A 679 20.76 24.36 -16.62
C SER A 679 19.86 25.42 -17.26
N ARG A 680 19.54 25.27 -18.55
CA ARG A 680 18.61 26.11 -19.30
C ARG A 680 17.94 25.31 -20.41
N ILE A 681 16.64 25.55 -20.57
CA ILE A 681 15.78 24.98 -21.60
C ILE A 681 15.24 26.15 -22.42
N GLN A 682 15.54 26.23 -23.72
CA GLN A 682 15.05 27.29 -24.61
C GLN A 682 14.12 26.71 -25.67
N VAL A 683 12.96 27.34 -25.86
CA VAL A 683 12.00 26.93 -26.89
C VAL A 683 12.39 27.52 -28.24
N GLN A 684 12.33 26.69 -29.27
CA GLN A 684 12.45 27.05 -30.67
C GLN A 684 11.21 26.53 -31.42
N TYR A 685 10.76 27.26 -32.44
CA TYR A 685 9.67 26.82 -33.31
C TYR A 685 10.11 26.80 -34.78
N ARG A 686 9.38 26.05 -35.61
CA ARG A 686 9.59 25.96 -37.06
C ARG A 686 8.68 26.95 -37.78
N ASP A 687 9.23 27.88 -38.54
CA ASP A 687 8.42 28.82 -39.33
C ASP A 687 7.84 28.19 -40.61
N ALA A 688 6.94 28.91 -41.28
CA ALA A 688 6.31 28.49 -42.54
C ALA A 688 7.28 28.36 -43.74
N SER A 689 8.58 28.67 -43.58
CA SER A 689 9.63 28.34 -44.56
C SER A 689 10.36 27.02 -44.23
N GLY A 690 9.93 26.33 -43.17
CA GLY A 690 10.54 25.13 -42.61
C GLY A 690 11.74 25.40 -41.71
N ALA A 691 12.04 26.67 -41.40
CA ALA A 691 13.26 27.09 -40.72
C ALA A 691 13.05 27.32 -39.22
N TRP A 692 13.97 26.81 -38.40
CA TRP A 692 13.98 26.99 -36.95
C TRP A 692 14.25 28.43 -36.54
N LYS A 693 13.52 28.93 -35.53
CA LYS A 693 13.72 30.23 -34.89
C LYS A 693 14.06 30.06 -33.41
N ASP A 694 15.06 30.82 -32.95
CA ASP A 694 15.24 31.08 -31.53
C ASP A 694 14.10 31.97 -31.00
N THR A 695 13.65 31.70 -29.79
CA THR A 695 12.72 32.57 -29.04
C THR A 695 13.38 33.07 -27.76
N ALA A 696 12.74 34.04 -27.10
CA ALA A 696 13.08 34.47 -25.75
C ALA A 696 12.33 33.68 -24.66
N ILE A 697 11.65 32.60 -25.03
CA ILE A 697 10.91 31.72 -24.11
C ILE A 697 11.86 30.63 -23.62
N GLU A 698 12.17 30.66 -22.34
CA GLU A 698 13.14 29.76 -21.71
C GLU A 698 12.85 29.55 -20.22
N ALA A 699 13.27 28.40 -19.70
CA ALA A 699 13.44 28.14 -18.27
C ALA A 699 14.93 28.06 -17.92
N THR A 700 15.31 28.51 -16.72
CA THR A 700 16.64 28.33 -16.13
C THR A 700 16.50 27.52 -14.86
N LEU A 701 17.35 26.50 -14.69
CA LEU A 701 17.30 25.53 -13.60
C LEU A 701 18.64 25.51 -12.85
N ALA A 702 18.58 25.46 -11.52
CA ALA A 702 19.77 25.30 -10.69
C ALA A 702 20.27 23.85 -10.77
N GLN A 703 21.53 23.64 -11.15
CA GLN A 703 22.18 22.32 -11.14
C GLN A 703 22.71 21.99 -9.73
N ASP A 704 21.80 21.93 -8.75
CA ASP A 704 22.10 21.58 -7.36
C ASP A 704 21.97 20.06 -7.13
N ALA A 705 23.10 19.39 -6.91
CA ALA A 705 23.13 17.94 -6.70
C ALA A 705 22.51 17.49 -5.36
N SER A 706 22.26 18.40 -4.41
CA SER A 706 21.57 18.10 -3.15
C SER A 706 20.04 18.09 -3.32
N ALA A 707 19.50 18.88 -4.24
CA ALA A 707 18.07 18.99 -4.51
C ALA A 707 17.48 17.74 -5.21
N PRO A 708 16.16 17.48 -5.13
CA PRO A 708 15.46 16.61 -6.07
C PRO A 708 15.51 17.19 -7.49
N ALA A 709 15.16 16.38 -8.50
CA ALA A 709 15.09 16.87 -9.88
C ALA A 709 13.96 17.90 -10.05
N PRO A 710 14.21 19.09 -10.63
CA PRO A 710 13.18 20.08 -10.85
C PRO A 710 12.29 19.73 -12.06
N THR A 711 11.01 20.10 -11.99
CA THR A 711 10.14 20.21 -13.17
C THR A 711 10.12 21.67 -13.64
N ALA A 712 10.21 21.90 -14.95
CA ALA A 712 10.16 23.22 -15.55
C ALA A 712 8.81 23.45 -16.27
N VAL A 713 8.04 24.45 -15.84
CA VAL A 713 6.83 24.89 -16.53
C VAL A 713 7.15 26.15 -17.33
N ILE A 714 6.84 26.13 -18.64
CA ILE A 714 7.18 27.18 -19.60
C ILE A 714 5.90 27.70 -20.25
N ASP A 715 5.62 29.01 -20.12
CA ASP A 715 4.49 29.67 -20.81
C ASP A 715 4.76 29.78 -22.31
N ALA A 716 3.96 29.09 -23.11
CA ALA A 716 4.10 28.98 -24.55
C ALA A 716 3.04 29.80 -25.33
N ARG A 717 2.08 30.44 -24.65
CA ARG A 717 0.94 31.19 -25.25
C ARG A 717 1.32 32.35 -26.16
N THR A 718 2.58 32.78 -26.13
CA THR A 718 3.11 33.86 -26.98
C THR A 718 3.86 33.35 -28.22
N LEU A 719 3.95 32.03 -28.42
CA LEU A 719 4.44 31.44 -29.66
C LEU A 719 3.43 31.66 -30.81
N PRO A 720 3.90 31.85 -32.06
CA PRO A 720 3.04 31.70 -33.22
C PRO A 720 2.62 30.24 -33.40
N ALA A 721 1.53 30.01 -34.12
CA ALA A 721 1.19 28.66 -34.55
C ALA A 721 2.32 28.06 -35.42
N ALA A 722 2.67 26.80 -35.17
CA ALA A 722 3.77 26.12 -35.87
C ALA A 722 3.56 24.61 -35.89
N SER A 723 4.10 23.95 -36.91
CA SER A 723 3.99 22.50 -37.12
C SER A 723 5.04 21.69 -36.36
N ALA A 724 6.05 22.35 -35.78
CA ALA A 724 7.06 21.70 -34.95
C ALA A 724 7.68 22.66 -33.90
N LEU A 725 8.00 22.09 -32.74
CA LEU A 725 8.76 22.72 -31.66
C LEU A 725 10.08 21.97 -31.44
N ARG A 726 11.05 22.66 -30.84
CA ARG A 726 12.29 22.06 -30.36
C ARG A 726 12.75 22.72 -29.07
N LEU A 727 12.99 21.92 -28.05
CA LEU A 727 13.62 22.31 -26.80
C LEU A 727 15.13 22.18 -26.96
N ARG A 728 15.85 23.31 -26.87
CA ARG A 728 17.31 23.33 -26.80
C ARG A 728 17.74 23.26 -25.34
N LEU A 729 18.42 22.18 -24.99
CA LEU A 729 18.87 21.85 -23.63
C LEU A 729 20.35 22.25 -23.49
N THR A 730 20.68 23.08 -22.50
CA THR A 730 22.07 23.48 -22.24
C THR A 730 22.49 23.32 -20.79
N SER A 731 23.71 22.80 -20.58
CA SER A 731 24.26 22.43 -19.27
C SER A 731 25.50 23.28 -18.93
N GLN A 732 25.58 23.81 -17.70
CA GLN A 732 26.74 24.55 -17.19
C GLN A 732 27.77 23.64 -16.51
N ALA A 733 27.31 22.57 -15.85
CA ALA A 733 28.16 21.50 -15.30
C ALA A 733 28.70 20.53 -16.38
N ASN A 734 29.75 19.78 -16.05
CA ASN A 734 30.18 18.61 -16.83
C ASN A 734 29.34 17.40 -16.41
N THR A 735 28.15 17.29 -16.98
CA THR A 735 27.17 16.22 -16.69
C THR A 735 26.29 15.98 -17.92
N TRP A 736 25.73 14.78 -18.04
CA TRP A 736 24.71 14.48 -19.05
C TRP A 736 23.36 15.07 -18.62
N GLN A 737 22.48 15.26 -19.59
CA GLN A 737 21.16 15.88 -19.39
C GLN A 737 20.09 14.79 -19.55
N SER A 738 19.42 14.46 -18.46
CA SER A 738 18.37 13.44 -18.35
C SER A 738 17.01 14.07 -18.15
N ILE A 739 16.01 13.55 -18.86
CA ILE A 739 14.62 13.99 -18.87
C ILE A 739 13.74 12.76 -18.58
N SER A 740 12.71 12.95 -17.76
CA SER A 740 11.66 11.94 -17.53
C SER A 740 10.62 12.00 -18.63
N GLU A 741 9.91 13.13 -18.72
CA GLU A 741 8.72 13.29 -19.57
C GLU A 741 8.61 14.75 -20.04
N VAL A 742 7.95 15.01 -21.18
CA VAL A 742 7.71 16.35 -21.72
C VAL A 742 6.27 16.51 -22.22
N ASP A 743 5.41 17.10 -21.38
CA ASP A 743 4.08 17.55 -21.84
C ASP A 743 4.22 18.80 -22.73
N VAL A 744 3.45 18.85 -23.82
CA VAL A 744 3.26 20.03 -24.65
C VAL A 744 1.77 20.33 -24.73
N TRP A 745 1.29 21.16 -23.82
CA TRP A 745 -0.09 21.62 -23.81
C TRP A 745 -0.31 22.61 -24.95
N GLY A 746 -1.25 22.29 -25.83
CA GLY A 746 -1.60 23.09 -27.01
C GLY A 746 -3.05 22.87 -27.42
N ASN A 747 -3.48 23.39 -28.57
CA ASN A 747 -4.83 23.09 -29.05
C ASN A 747 -4.94 21.58 -29.30
N ALA A 748 -5.92 20.96 -28.66
CA ALA A 748 -6.23 19.56 -28.88
C ALA A 748 -6.44 19.31 -30.38
N SER A 749 -6.08 18.12 -30.85
CA SER A 749 -6.72 17.61 -32.08
C SER A 749 -8.23 17.62 -31.87
N ALA A 750 -8.99 18.00 -32.90
CA ALA A 750 -10.41 17.68 -32.89
C ALA A 750 -10.51 16.15 -32.78
N VAL A 751 -11.26 15.65 -31.78
CA VAL A 751 -11.37 14.21 -31.53
C VAL A 751 -11.88 13.55 -32.80
N ASN A 752 -11.09 12.62 -33.35
CA ASN A 752 -11.52 11.80 -34.47
C ASN A 752 -12.33 10.63 -33.91
N VAL A 753 -13.64 10.79 -33.84
CA VAL A 753 -14.60 9.84 -33.26
C VAL A 753 -14.45 8.42 -33.83
N CYS A 754 -13.92 8.29 -35.05
CA CYS A 754 -13.68 6.99 -35.66
C CYS A 754 -12.56 6.19 -34.95
N ARG A 755 -11.67 6.85 -34.20
CA ARG A 755 -10.57 6.24 -33.41
C ARG A 755 -10.97 5.89 -31.97
N ASP A 756 -12.12 6.36 -31.48
CA ASP A 756 -12.48 6.30 -30.06
C ASP A 756 -12.71 4.85 -29.57
N MET A 757 -12.39 4.58 -28.30
CA MET A 757 -12.58 3.25 -27.73
C MET A 757 -14.07 2.90 -27.63
N GLY A 758 -14.45 1.76 -28.19
CA GLY A 758 -15.85 1.35 -28.34
C GLY A 758 -16.44 1.69 -29.70
N THR A 759 -15.79 2.53 -30.51
CA THR A 759 -16.18 2.74 -31.90
C THR A 759 -15.93 1.48 -32.72
N THR A 760 -16.99 1.00 -33.37
CA THR A 760 -16.95 -0.13 -34.30
C THR A 760 -17.11 0.38 -35.73
N VAL A 761 -16.34 -0.18 -36.66
CA VAL A 761 -16.41 0.19 -38.08
C VAL A 761 -16.59 -1.03 -38.97
N SER A 762 -17.44 -0.85 -39.99
CA SER A 762 -17.71 -1.87 -41.00
C SER A 762 -17.78 -1.25 -42.40
N ALA A 763 -17.67 -2.10 -43.42
CA ALA A 763 -17.86 -1.67 -44.80
C ALA A 763 -18.61 -2.74 -45.58
N SER A 764 -19.37 -2.33 -46.60
CA SER A 764 -20.08 -3.25 -47.49
C SER A 764 -19.16 -4.16 -48.30
N PHE A 765 -17.86 -3.83 -48.38
CA PHE A 765 -16.84 -4.59 -49.09
C PHE A 765 -15.41 -4.25 -48.63
N HIS A 766 -14.50 -5.22 -48.71
CA HIS A 766 -13.05 -5.06 -48.52
C HIS A 766 -12.29 -6.15 -49.32
N GLN A 767 -10.95 -6.08 -49.39
CA GLN A 767 -10.13 -7.02 -50.19
C GLN A 767 -10.21 -8.48 -49.71
N THR A 768 -10.90 -9.32 -50.48
CA THR A 768 -11.21 -10.72 -50.14
C THR A 768 -10.07 -11.74 -50.34
N LYS A 769 -9.02 -11.39 -51.09
CA LYS A 769 -7.97 -12.35 -51.52
C LYS A 769 -6.71 -12.35 -50.65
N TRP A 770 -6.54 -11.36 -49.77
CA TRP A 770 -5.42 -11.26 -48.81
C TRP A 770 -5.79 -10.73 -47.43
N ALA A 771 -7.00 -10.15 -47.23
CA ALA A 771 -7.46 -9.57 -45.96
C ALA A 771 -6.57 -8.45 -45.36
N THR A 772 -5.70 -7.83 -46.16
CA THR A 772 -4.71 -6.82 -45.74
C THR A 772 -5.24 -5.39 -45.60
N MET A 773 -6.49 -5.12 -46.03
CA MET A 773 -7.10 -3.78 -46.06
C MET A 773 -8.55 -3.77 -45.54
N PRO A 774 -8.80 -4.14 -44.26
CA PRO A 774 -10.12 -4.06 -43.63
C PRO A 774 -10.60 -2.61 -43.43
N ALA A 775 -11.86 -2.43 -43.05
CA ALA A 775 -12.45 -1.12 -42.76
C ALA A 775 -11.76 -0.40 -41.57
N SER A 776 -11.31 -1.15 -40.57
CA SER A 776 -10.57 -0.63 -39.40
C SER A 776 -9.31 0.15 -39.77
N ASN A 777 -8.67 -0.16 -40.90
CA ASN A 777 -7.50 0.58 -41.39
C ASN A 777 -7.81 2.04 -41.75
N ALA A 778 -9.08 2.43 -41.93
CA ALA A 778 -9.44 3.82 -42.18
C ALA A 778 -9.62 4.63 -40.88
N CYS A 779 -9.47 4.01 -39.71
CA CYS A 779 -9.63 4.66 -38.40
C CYS A 779 -8.63 4.15 -37.35
N ASP A 780 -7.49 3.56 -37.79
CA ASP A 780 -6.40 3.12 -36.91
C ASP A 780 -5.33 4.22 -36.66
N GLY A 781 -5.54 5.41 -37.25
CA GLY A 781 -4.64 6.57 -37.19
C GLY A 781 -3.32 6.42 -37.95
N ARG A 782 -3.13 5.35 -38.72
CA ARG A 782 -1.86 5.02 -39.38
C ARG A 782 -1.97 5.26 -40.88
N LEU A 783 -1.50 6.41 -41.35
CA LEU A 783 -1.52 6.80 -42.77
C LEU A 783 -0.78 5.85 -43.75
N GLY A 784 -0.03 4.86 -43.23
CA GLY A 784 0.59 3.78 -44.02
C GLY A 784 -0.29 2.55 -44.23
N THR A 785 -1.33 2.35 -43.42
CA THR A 785 -2.44 1.43 -43.66
C THR A 785 -3.56 2.15 -44.43
N ALA A 786 -4.46 1.38 -45.05
CA ALA A 786 -5.63 1.93 -45.73
C ALA A 786 -6.75 0.89 -45.85
N TRP A 787 -7.98 1.35 -45.92
CA TRP A 787 -9.12 0.59 -46.44
C TRP A 787 -9.16 0.73 -47.97
N SER A 788 -9.47 -0.35 -48.69
CA SER A 788 -9.68 -0.30 -50.15
C SER A 788 -10.71 -1.31 -50.64
N THR A 789 -11.43 -0.89 -51.69
CA THR A 789 -12.49 -1.67 -52.35
C THR A 789 -12.05 -2.32 -53.67
N TRP A 790 -10.78 -2.18 -54.07
CA TRP A 790 -10.22 -2.81 -55.27
C TRP A 790 -10.20 -4.34 -55.15
N THR A 791 -10.62 -5.09 -56.17
CA THR A 791 -10.33 -6.54 -56.28
C THR A 791 -10.21 -7.05 -57.72
N ASP A 792 -9.49 -8.17 -57.89
CA ASP A 792 -9.44 -8.98 -59.12
C ASP A 792 -10.82 -9.46 -59.61
N ALA A 793 -11.85 -9.46 -58.76
CA ALA A 793 -13.20 -9.94 -59.07
C ALA A 793 -14.08 -8.89 -59.79
N GLY A 794 -13.56 -7.68 -60.02
CA GLY A 794 -14.25 -6.58 -60.67
C GLY A 794 -14.69 -5.48 -59.71
N TYR A 795 -14.91 -4.30 -60.29
CA TYR A 795 -15.28 -3.08 -59.58
C TYR A 795 -16.71 -3.12 -59.02
N LYS A 796 -16.98 -2.22 -58.07
CA LYS A 796 -18.32 -2.00 -57.49
C LYS A 796 -18.72 -0.56 -57.74
N ASP A 797 -19.92 -0.36 -58.32
CA ASP A 797 -20.40 0.99 -58.64
C ASP A 797 -20.81 1.80 -57.39
N SER A 798 -20.88 1.15 -56.22
CA SER A 798 -20.92 1.81 -54.92
C SER A 798 -20.21 1.01 -53.84
N ALA A 799 -19.80 1.69 -52.77
CA ALA A 799 -19.31 1.10 -51.53
C ALA A 799 -19.81 1.92 -50.33
N THR A 800 -20.11 1.24 -49.22
CA THR A 800 -20.56 1.88 -47.98
C THR A 800 -19.55 1.63 -46.88
N PHE A 801 -19.27 2.66 -46.08
CA PHE A 801 -18.56 2.59 -44.80
C PHE A 801 -19.53 2.99 -43.69
N THR A 802 -19.49 2.30 -42.55
CA THR A 802 -20.34 2.57 -41.39
C THR A 802 -19.46 2.64 -40.15
N MET A 803 -19.68 3.66 -39.33
CA MET A 803 -19.11 3.87 -38.00
C MET A 803 -20.25 3.85 -36.99
N GLU A 804 -20.11 3.11 -35.89
CA GLU A 804 -21.11 2.96 -34.84
C GLU A 804 -20.42 3.05 -33.46
N THR A 805 -20.89 3.94 -32.60
CA THR A 805 -20.27 4.28 -31.30
C THR A 805 -21.15 3.77 -30.15
N LEU A 806 -20.56 3.64 -28.96
CA LEU A 806 -21.32 3.38 -27.72
C LEU A 806 -21.92 4.67 -27.12
N GLU A 807 -21.28 5.80 -27.38
CA GLU A 807 -21.66 7.12 -26.86
C GLU A 807 -22.26 8.01 -27.97
N ILE A 808 -22.86 9.14 -27.56
CA ILE A 808 -23.54 10.09 -28.46
C ILE A 808 -22.57 11.24 -28.81
N HIS A 809 -22.16 11.31 -30.07
CA HIS A 809 -21.21 12.31 -30.57
C HIS A 809 -21.89 13.47 -31.27
N ARG A 810 -21.32 14.68 -31.20
CA ARG A 810 -21.85 15.89 -31.84
C ARG A 810 -21.13 16.10 -33.16
N LEU A 811 -21.72 15.65 -34.27
CA LEU A 811 -21.03 15.59 -35.56
C LEU A 811 -21.55 16.66 -36.51
N ASN A 812 -20.65 17.42 -37.15
CA ASN A 812 -20.99 18.40 -38.20
C ASN A 812 -20.09 18.33 -39.44
N GLU A 813 -19.02 17.54 -39.41
CA GLU A 813 -18.03 17.47 -40.48
C GLU A 813 -17.30 16.13 -40.49
N VAL A 814 -17.03 15.60 -41.68
CA VAL A 814 -16.12 14.46 -41.88
C VAL A 814 -15.14 14.77 -43.01
N ARG A 815 -13.87 14.43 -42.84
CA ARG A 815 -12.82 14.58 -43.85
C ARG A 815 -12.22 13.24 -44.23
N PHE A 816 -11.72 13.14 -45.46
CA PHE A 816 -10.97 11.97 -45.93
C PHE A 816 -10.08 12.34 -47.12
N THR A 817 -9.00 11.59 -47.33
CA THR A 817 -8.19 11.69 -48.57
C THR A 817 -8.31 10.38 -49.35
N ASN A 818 -8.75 10.43 -50.61
CA ASN A 818 -8.67 9.26 -51.48
C ASN A 818 -7.28 9.19 -52.15
N LEU A 819 -6.63 8.03 -52.16
CA LEU A 819 -5.31 7.85 -52.75
C LEU A 819 -5.38 7.33 -54.20
N GLU A 820 -6.30 6.39 -54.46
CA GLU A 820 -6.38 5.63 -55.71
C GLU A 820 -7.84 5.38 -56.13
N GLY A 821 -8.08 5.11 -57.41
CA GLY A 821 -9.43 4.95 -57.96
C GLY A 821 -10.13 6.29 -58.21
N SER A 822 -11.46 6.34 -58.13
CA SER A 822 -12.26 7.54 -58.42
C SER A 822 -13.66 7.47 -57.81
N ILE A 823 -14.04 8.52 -57.07
CA ILE A 823 -15.36 8.66 -56.45
C ILE A 823 -16.17 9.71 -57.23
N ALA A 824 -17.38 9.33 -57.65
CA ALA A 824 -18.30 10.17 -58.44
C ALA A 824 -19.33 10.93 -57.58
N GLY A 825 -19.39 10.64 -56.28
CA GLY A 825 -20.26 11.29 -55.30
C GLY A 825 -20.26 10.55 -53.96
N VAL A 826 -20.68 11.24 -52.90
CA VAL A 826 -20.82 10.69 -51.54
C VAL A 826 -22.14 11.16 -50.94
N SER A 827 -22.86 10.27 -50.24
CA SER A 827 -24.01 10.62 -49.41
C SER A 827 -23.83 10.12 -47.98
N LEU A 828 -24.32 10.89 -47.00
CA LEU A 828 -24.25 10.53 -45.59
C LEU A 828 -25.64 10.19 -45.03
N GLU A 829 -25.64 9.33 -44.03
CA GLU A 829 -26.74 9.08 -43.11
C GLU A 829 -26.19 9.07 -41.68
N TYR A 830 -26.99 9.46 -40.69
CA TYR A 830 -26.68 9.34 -39.27
C TYR A 830 -27.72 8.48 -38.56
N ARG A 831 -27.43 8.12 -37.31
CA ARG A 831 -28.35 7.43 -36.41
C ARG A 831 -28.18 7.98 -35.00
N ASP A 832 -29.28 8.19 -34.27
CA ASP A 832 -29.29 8.56 -32.86
C ASP A 832 -29.63 7.37 -31.95
N ASP A 833 -29.53 7.57 -30.64
CA ASP A 833 -29.89 6.61 -29.59
C ASP A 833 -31.40 6.37 -29.51
N HIS A 834 -32.20 7.39 -29.81
CA HIS A 834 -33.63 7.46 -29.49
C HIS A 834 -34.54 6.57 -30.34
N ASP A 835 -34.30 6.44 -31.65
CA ASP A 835 -35.08 5.52 -32.51
C ASP A 835 -34.27 4.48 -33.28
N ASN A 836 -32.94 4.54 -33.22
CA ASN A 836 -32.02 3.57 -33.84
C ASN A 836 -32.23 3.41 -35.37
N GLN A 837 -32.83 4.41 -36.05
CA GLN A 837 -33.01 4.41 -37.50
C GLN A 837 -31.98 5.28 -38.23
N TRP A 838 -31.58 4.83 -39.41
CA TRP A 838 -30.69 5.59 -40.29
C TRP A 838 -31.45 6.71 -41.00
N LYS A 839 -31.00 7.95 -40.78
CA LYS A 839 -31.63 9.20 -41.22
C LYS A 839 -30.70 9.90 -42.24
N PRO A 840 -31.18 10.30 -43.43
CA PRO A 840 -30.36 11.03 -44.40
C PRO A 840 -29.77 12.31 -43.83
N LEU A 841 -28.50 12.57 -44.14
CA LEU A 841 -27.73 13.71 -43.63
C LEU A 841 -27.27 14.61 -44.79
N PRO A 842 -28.00 15.69 -45.12
CA PRO A 842 -27.67 16.57 -46.23
C PRO A 842 -26.39 17.38 -45.98
N LEU A 843 -25.51 17.43 -46.97
CA LEU A 843 -24.30 18.26 -46.94
C LEU A 843 -24.64 19.75 -47.07
N THR A 844 -23.90 20.60 -46.36
CA THR A 844 -24.06 22.06 -46.36
C THR A 844 -23.18 22.73 -47.40
N GLY A 845 -23.44 22.47 -48.69
CA GLY A 845 -22.73 23.08 -49.81
C GLY A 845 -23.06 22.46 -51.16
N ASP A 846 -22.29 22.83 -52.19
CA ASP A 846 -22.26 22.11 -53.47
C ASP A 846 -21.64 20.71 -53.30
N ALA A 847 -21.95 19.78 -54.21
CA ALA A 847 -21.43 18.42 -54.16
C ALA A 847 -19.88 18.40 -54.30
N PRO A 848 -19.14 17.83 -53.32
CA PRO A 848 -17.69 17.94 -53.27
C PRO A 848 -17.00 17.12 -54.38
N THR A 849 -16.00 17.72 -55.02
CA THR A 849 -15.20 17.09 -56.08
C THR A 849 -14.00 16.36 -55.49
N VAL A 850 -14.11 15.05 -55.31
CA VAL A 850 -13.02 14.21 -54.77
C VAL A 850 -11.85 14.17 -55.75
N THR A 851 -10.66 14.60 -55.29
CA THR A 851 -9.41 14.57 -56.08
C THR A 851 -8.39 13.73 -55.34
N ASN A 852 -7.73 12.80 -56.05
CA ASN A 852 -6.80 11.88 -55.38
C ASN A 852 -5.56 12.61 -54.85
N GLY A 853 -5.17 12.30 -53.61
CA GLY A 853 -4.09 12.98 -52.89
C GLY A 853 -4.46 14.36 -52.33
N VAL A 854 -5.75 14.72 -52.32
CA VAL A 854 -6.27 15.96 -51.73
C VAL A 854 -7.35 15.62 -50.70
N GLU A 855 -7.33 16.29 -49.55
CA GLU A 855 -8.38 16.15 -48.55
C GLU A 855 -9.73 16.64 -49.09
N THR A 856 -10.77 15.84 -48.87
CA THR A 856 -12.16 16.15 -49.18
C THR A 856 -12.92 16.32 -47.87
N THR A 857 -13.51 17.49 -47.66
CA THR A 857 -14.35 17.81 -46.51
C THR A 857 -15.83 17.66 -46.85
N LEU A 858 -16.57 16.97 -45.98
CA LEU A 858 -18.01 16.73 -46.02
C LEU A 858 -18.65 17.42 -44.82
N SER A 859 -18.95 18.72 -44.91
CA SER A 859 -19.65 19.47 -43.86
C SER A 859 -21.18 19.31 -43.98
N PHE A 860 -21.89 19.28 -42.85
CA PHE A 860 -23.34 19.13 -42.74
C PHE A 860 -23.90 19.94 -41.56
N GLN A 861 -25.24 19.98 -41.38
CA GLN A 861 -25.81 20.54 -40.15
C GLN A 861 -25.46 19.65 -38.95
N LYS A 862 -25.07 20.25 -37.82
CA LYS A 862 -24.70 19.50 -36.60
C LYS A 862 -25.83 18.56 -36.18
N VAL A 863 -25.50 17.29 -35.95
CA VAL A 863 -26.39 16.25 -35.42
C VAL A 863 -25.79 15.61 -34.17
N LEU A 864 -26.63 15.02 -33.33
CA LEU A 864 -26.24 14.04 -32.33
C LEU A 864 -26.30 12.65 -32.98
N ALA A 865 -25.28 11.81 -32.80
CA ALA A 865 -25.22 10.51 -33.45
C ALA A 865 -24.48 9.43 -32.64
N THR A 866 -25.07 8.22 -32.63
CA THR A 866 -24.44 6.94 -32.25
C THR A 866 -23.95 6.15 -33.48
N GLY A 867 -23.90 6.81 -34.65
CA GLY A 867 -23.32 6.25 -35.85
C GLY A 867 -23.45 7.15 -37.09
N LEU A 868 -22.47 7.02 -37.99
CA LEU A 868 -22.46 7.62 -39.33
C LEU A 868 -22.30 6.54 -40.40
N ARG A 869 -22.96 6.73 -41.54
CA ARG A 869 -22.84 5.87 -42.71
C ARG A 869 -22.57 6.70 -43.96
N PHE A 870 -21.49 6.35 -44.66
CA PHE A 870 -21.03 7.00 -45.88
C PHE A 870 -21.24 6.05 -47.04
N THR A 871 -21.99 6.47 -48.07
CA THR A 871 -22.11 5.70 -49.32
C THR A 871 -21.45 6.44 -50.46
N PHE A 872 -20.38 5.84 -51.00
CA PHE A 872 -19.59 6.33 -52.11
C PHE A 872 -20.11 5.74 -53.42
N ALA A 873 -20.25 6.57 -54.45
CA ALA A 873 -20.47 6.12 -55.82
C ALA A 873 -19.11 5.95 -56.52
N THR A 874 -18.78 4.75 -56.99
CA THR A 874 -17.50 4.39 -57.60
C THR A 874 -17.69 3.66 -58.95
N PRO A 875 -18.49 4.21 -59.90
CA PRO A 875 -18.90 3.52 -61.11
C PRO A 875 -17.71 3.04 -61.95
N GLY A 876 -17.60 1.72 -62.15
CA GLY A 876 -16.48 1.09 -62.86
C GLY A 876 -15.10 1.32 -62.23
N SER A 877 -15.02 1.62 -60.93
CA SER A 877 -13.80 2.02 -60.23
C SER A 877 -13.74 1.49 -58.79
N TYR A 878 -12.83 2.05 -57.99
CA TYR A 878 -12.62 1.73 -56.58
C TYR A 878 -12.28 2.99 -55.77
N LEU A 879 -12.06 2.83 -54.47
CA LEU A 879 -11.47 3.82 -53.57
C LEU A 879 -10.34 3.21 -52.73
N LYS A 880 -9.51 4.07 -52.16
CA LYS A 880 -8.45 3.72 -51.21
C LYS A 880 -8.24 4.88 -50.26
N ILE A 881 -8.69 4.73 -49.02
CA ILE A 881 -8.72 5.79 -48.00
C ILE A 881 -7.85 5.35 -46.82
N PRO A 882 -6.84 6.15 -46.42
CA PRO A 882 -5.98 5.84 -45.29
C PRO A 882 -6.62 6.28 -43.96
N GLU A 883 -7.43 7.35 -43.97
CA GLU A 883 -8.15 7.80 -42.78
C GLU A 883 -9.49 8.48 -43.14
N PHE A 884 -10.52 8.20 -42.33
CA PHE A 884 -11.67 9.05 -42.11
C PHE A 884 -11.47 9.85 -40.83
N PHE A 885 -11.60 11.17 -40.92
CA PHE A 885 -11.51 12.08 -39.80
C PHE A 885 -12.91 12.64 -39.48
N VAL A 886 -13.53 12.14 -38.40
CA VAL A 886 -14.89 12.48 -37.97
C VAL A 886 -14.79 13.38 -36.74
N ALA A 887 -15.01 14.69 -36.92
CA ALA A 887 -14.71 15.67 -35.88
C ALA A 887 -15.84 15.83 -34.85
N GLU A 888 -15.51 15.67 -33.56
CA GLU A 888 -16.40 16.05 -32.45
C GLU A 888 -16.55 17.58 -32.37
N ALA A 889 -17.79 18.06 -32.46
CA ALA A 889 -18.16 19.47 -32.47
C ALA A 889 -18.84 19.83 -31.14
N GLY A 890 -18.03 19.96 -30.09
CA GLY A 890 -18.41 19.83 -28.68
C GLY A 890 -19.43 20.80 -28.06
N GLY A 891 -19.34 20.90 -26.73
CA GLY A 891 -20.33 21.45 -25.80
C GLY A 891 -20.91 20.36 -24.88
N ILE A 892 -21.62 20.71 -23.79
CA ILE A 892 -22.11 19.78 -22.74
C ILE A 892 -22.66 18.44 -23.27
N ALA A 893 -21.93 17.34 -23.03
CA ALA A 893 -22.39 15.98 -23.32
C ALA A 893 -23.26 15.39 -22.19
N HIS A 894 -23.02 15.80 -20.93
CA HIS A 894 -23.67 15.28 -19.73
C HIS A 894 -23.72 16.36 -18.63
N ILE A 895 -24.72 16.32 -17.73
CA ILE A 895 -24.78 17.15 -16.52
C ILE A 895 -24.80 16.21 -15.30
N GLU A 896 -23.82 16.38 -14.42
CA GLU A 896 -23.68 15.58 -13.22
C GLU A 896 -23.89 16.43 -11.96
N PRO A 897 -24.79 16.02 -11.05
CA PRO A 897 -24.91 16.65 -9.75
C PRO A 897 -23.82 16.18 -8.78
N PHE A 898 -22.93 17.09 -8.41
CA PHE A 898 -21.99 16.91 -7.31
C PHE A 898 -22.62 17.34 -5.98
N LEU A 899 -22.38 16.55 -4.93
CA LEU A 899 -22.81 16.76 -3.55
C LEU A 899 -21.59 16.85 -2.64
N ARG A 900 -21.38 18.03 -2.03
CA ARG A 900 -20.16 18.34 -1.24
C ARG A 900 -20.13 17.68 0.13
N THR A 901 -21.29 17.24 0.58
CA THR A 901 -21.50 16.33 1.70
C THR A 901 -22.07 15.04 1.13
N GLN A 902 -21.67 13.88 1.64
CA GLN A 902 -22.28 12.60 1.28
C GLN A 902 -23.28 12.17 2.36
N PRO A 903 -24.39 11.48 2.00
CA PRO A 903 -25.38 11.02 2.96
C PRO A 903 -24.87 9.77 3.70
N ASN A 904 -25.60 9.35 4.72
CA ASN A 904 -25.36 8.07 5.38
C ASN A 904 -25.73 6.87 4.48
N ALA A 905 -25.47 5.63 4.93
CA ALA A 905 -25.77 4.42 4.17
C ALA A 905 -27.28 4.16 3.92
N ALA A 906 -28.18 4.80 4.68
CA ALA A 906 -29.62 4.80 4.43
C ALA A 906 -30.06 5.93 3.46
N GLY A 907 -29.13 6.79 3.04
CA GLY A 907 -29.30 7.89 2.10
C GLY A 907 -29.92 9.16 2.69
N TRP A 908 -29.59 9.49 3.95
CA TRP A 908 -30.02 10.69 4.69
C TRP A 908 -28.85 11.61 5.07
N TYR A 909 -29.12 12.91 5.22
CA TYR A 909 -28.19 13.95 5.70
C TYR A 909 -28.56 14.46 7.09
N THR A 910 -27.62 14.47 8.03
CA THR A 910 -27.79 14.97 9.41
C THR A 910 -27.48 16.46 9.58
N ALA A 911 -27.25 17.19 8.48
CA ALA A 911 -26.91 18.60 8.48
C ALA A 911 -27.54 19.33 7.28
N ALA A 912 -27.92 20.59 7.50
CA ALA A 912 -28.39 21.53 6.48
C ALA A 912 -27.59 22.85 6.56
N PRO A 913 -27.32 23.54 5.44
CA PRO A 913 -27.69 23.17 4.07
C PRO A 913 -26.90 21.97 3.52
N VAL A 914 -27.50 21.28 2.55
CA VAL A 914 -26.83 20.35 1.63
C VAL A 914 -26.52 21.13 0.34
N PRO A 915 -25.26 21.54 0.12
CA PRO A 915 -24.87 22.26 -1.09
C PRO A 915 -24.67 21.31 -2.28
N VAL A 916 -25.26 21.70 -3.40
CA VAL A 916 -25.25 20.99 -4.70
C VAL A 916 -24.51 21.83 -5.73
N SER A 917 -23.74 21.19 -6.60
CA SER A 917 -23.06 21.82 -7.74
C SER A 917 -23.30 20.97 -9.00
N LEU A 918 -23.90 21.54 -10.05
CA LEU A 918 -24.11 20.88 -11.34
C LEU A 918 -22.90 21.07 -12.26
N SER A 919 -22.42 19.98 -12.88
CA SER A 919 -21.32 20.07 -13.84
C SER A 919 -21.74 20.82 -15.12
N HIS A 920 -20.81 21.59 -15.69
CA HIS A 920 -20.99 22.26 -16.98
C HIS A 920 -19.63 22.46 -17.67
N ASP A 921 -19.66 22.60 -18.99
CA ASP A 921 -18.46 22.69 -19.85
C ASP A 921 -17.71 24.03 -19.79
N GLY A 922 -18.19 24.98 -18.99
CA GLY A 922 -17.60 26.32 -18.87
C GLY A 922 -17.78 27.22 -20.10
N ASN A 923 -18.64 26.85 -21.07
CA ASN A 923 -18.94 27.66 -22.26
C ASN A 923 -20.10 28.65 -22.01
N THR A 924 -20.11 29.75 -22.77
CA THR A 924 -21.07 30.85 -22.59
C THR A 924 -22.38 30.70 -23.39
N ASP A 925 -22.49 29.69 -24.25
CA ASP A 925 -23.69 29.42 -25.06
C ASP A 925 -24.62 28.36 -24.45
N VAL A 926 -24.26 27.82 -23.27
CA VAL A 926 -25.09 26.88 -22.50
C VAL A 926 -25.38 27.45 -21.10
N GLU A 927 -26.66 27.51 -20.74
CA GLU A 927 -27.13 27.94 -19.42
C GLU A 927 -27.68 26.73 -18.65
N VAL A 928 -27.08 26.39 -17.51
CA VAL A 928 -27.59 25.33 -16.61
C VAL A 928 -28.62 25.91 -15.64
N GLN A 929 -29.72 25.17 -15.46
CA GLN A 929 -30.82 25.51 -14.57
C GLN A 929 -31.22 24.35 -13.67
N TYR A 930 -31.73 24.67 -12.48
CA TYR A 930 -32.27 23.73 -11.50
C TYR A 930 -33.62 24.19 -10.95
N ARG A 931 -34.36 23.30 -10.30
CA ARG A 931 -35.48 23.63 -9.41
C ARG A 931 -35.56 22.62 -8.28
N ILE A 932 -36.03 23.07 -7.11
CA ILE A 932 -36.28 22.24 -5.94
C ILE A 932 -37.79 22.02 -5.82
N ASP A 933 -38.21 20.79 -5.55
CA ASP A 933 -39.59 20.34 -5.29
C ASP A 933 -40.64 20.79 -6.31
N GLY A 934 -40.26 20.76 -7.60
CA GLY A 934 -41.13 21.20 -8.71
C GLY A 934 -41.39 22.71 -8.75
N GLY A 935 -40.58 23.51 -8.04
CA GLY A 935 -40.66 24.97 -8.01
C GLY A 935 -40.29 25.66 -9.33
N ALA A 936 -40.08 26.99 -9.26
CA ALA A 936 -39.61 27.74 -10.41
C ALA A 936 -38.17 27.37 -10.78
N TRP A 937 -37.88 27.26 -12.08
CA TRP A 937 -36.51 27.12 -12.59
C TRP A 937 -35.66 28.33 -12.19
N GLN A 938 -34.45 28.06 -11.70
CA GLN A 938 -33.43 29.03 -11.31
C GLN A 938 -32.16 28.75 -12.12
N THR A 939 -31.42 29.81 -12.45
CA THR A 939 -30.21 29.74 -13.29
C THR A 939 -28.94 29.74 -12.44
N GLY A 940 -28.04 28.80 -12.70
CA GLY A 940 -26.75 28.67 -12.02
C GLY A 940 -26.40 27.21 -11.69
N PRO A 941 -25.11 26.85 -11.59
CA PRO A 941 -24.70 25.49 -11.24
C PRO A 941 -24.75 25.20 -9.74
N ASP A 942 -24.51 26.19 -8.88
CA ASP A 942 -24.40 26.02 -7.41
C ASP A 942 -25.66 26.49 -6.66
N PHE A 943 -26.13 25.67 -5.70
CA PHE A 943 -27.28 26.00 -4.83
C PHE A 943 -27.36 25.13 -3.57
N ASP A 944 -28.16 25.56 -2.59
CA ASP A 944 -28.37 24.86 -1.31
C ASP A 944 -29.77 24.27 -1.19
N VAL A 945 -29.88 23.02 -0.72
CA VAL A 945 -31.13 22.47 -0.15
C VAL A 945 -31.08 22.64 1.38
N THR A 946 -32.09 23.27 1.98
CA THR A 946 -31.94 23.98 3.27
C THR A 946 -32.86 23.51 4.41
N THR A 947 -33.68 22.48 4.18
CA THR A 947 -34.77 22.05 5.08
C THR A 947 -34.77 20.54 5.31
N ASP A 948 -35.32 20.09 6.44
CA ASP A 948 -35.57 18.66 6.67
C ASP A 948 -36.72 18.16 5.78
N GLY A 949 -36.62 16.90 5.32
CA GLY A 949 -37.61 16.21 4.50
C GLY A 949 -37.02 15.47 3.30
N ASP A 950 -37.90 14.83 2.53
CA ASP A 950 -37.61 14.30 1.19
C ASP A 950 -37.71 15.43 0.15
N HIS A 951 -36.61 15.72 -0.55
CA HIS A 951 -36.51 16.75 -1.58
C HIS A 951 -36.17 16.17 -2.96
N THR A 952 -36.70 16.80 -4.01
CA THR A 952 -36.41 16.46 -5.41
C THR A 952 -35.81 17.66 -6.13
N VAL A 953 -34.60 17.50 -6.65
CA VAL A 953 -33.87 18.54 -7.41
C VAL A 953 -33.87 18.17 -8.89
N ASP A 954 -34.70 18.81 -9.69
CA ASP A 954 -34.66 18.65 -11.16
C ASP A 954 -33.63 19.61 -11.76
N TYR A 955 -32.91 19.19 -12.80
CA TYR A 955 -31.90 20.00 -13.49
C TYR A 955 -31.96 19.84 -15.02
N ARG A 956 -31.46 20.84 -15.76
CA ARG A 956 -31.42 20.88 -17.24
C ARG A 956 -30.39 21.87 -17.78
N ALA A 957 -30.08 21.77 -19.07
CA ALA A 957 -29.41 22.82 -19.84
C ALA A 957 -30.33 23.49 -20.86
N LEU A 958 -30.06 24.77 -21.12
CA LEU A 958 -30.55 25.57 -22.24
C LEU A 958 -29.37 25.93 -23.16
N TRP A 959 -29.32 25.40 -24.38
CA TRP A 959 -28.36 25.83 -25.40
C TRP A 959 -28.95 26.97 -26.23
N ASN A 960 -28.32 28.14 -26.22
CA ASN A 960 -28.84 29.38 -26.84
C ASN A 960 -30.33 29.67 -26.48
N GLY A 961 -30.75 29.32 -25.26
CA GLY A 961 -32.14 29.47 -24.78
C GLY A 961 -33.13 28.37 -25.22
N THR A 962 -32.65 27.31 -25.88
CA THR A 962 -33.45 26.11 -26.22
C THR A 962 -33.07 24.95 -25.30
N GLU A 963 -34.06 24.27 -24.72
CA GLU A 963 -33.84 23.16 -23.79
C GLU A 963 -33.22 21.95 -24.48
N VAL A 964 -32.23 21.32 -23.81
CA VAL A 964 -31.57 20.08 -24.25
C VAL A 964 -32.07 18.96 -23.33
N PRO A 965 -33.19 18.28 -23.66
CA PRO A 965 -33.83 17.32 -22.76
C PRO A 965 -32.99 16.07 -22.50
N GLU A 966 -32.03 15.75 -23.37
CA GLU A 966 -31.14 14.58 -23.27
C GLU A 966 -30.16 14.68 -22.09
N VAL A 967 -29.91 15.88 -21.57
CA VAL A 967 -29.06 16.12 -20.39
C VAL A 967 -29.86 16.67 -19.19
N ALA A 968 -31.20 16.57 -19.23
CA ALA A 968 -32.06 16.90 -18.10
C ALA A 968 -32.20 15.69 -17.15
N GLY A 969 -32.24 15.94 -15.85
CA GLY A 969 -32.25 14.89 -14.84
C GLY A 969 -32.91 15.31 -13.52
N SER A 970 -32.87 14.41 -12.55
CA SER A 970 -33.49 14.63 -11.23
C SER A 970 -32.69 13.89 -10.14
N LEU A 971 -32.43 14.59 -9.03
CA LEU A 971 -31.62 14.14 -7.90
C LEU A 971 -32.46 14.14 -6.62
N PRO A 972 -32.65 13.00 -5.94
CA PRO A 972 -33.26 12.96 -4.62
C PRO A 972 -32.25 13.36 -3.53
N ILE A 973 -32.66 14.25 -2.63
CA ILE A 973 -31.90 14.65 -1.44
C ILE A 973 -32.82 14.48 -0.23
N ARG A 974 -32.33 13.89 0.87
CA ARG A 974 -33.15 13.63 2.06
C ARG A 974 -32.42 14.10 3.31
N ILE A 975 -33.01 15.04 4.03
CA ILE A 975 -32.36 15.76 5.13
C ILE A 975 -33.16 15.53 6.41
N ASP A 976 -32.46 15.27 7.50
CA ASP A 976 -33.03 15.16 8.84
C ASP A 976 -32.01 15.60 9.90
N THR A 977 -32.13 16.85 10.35
CA THR A 977 -31.27 17.46 11.37
C THR A 977 -31.78 17.27 12.80
N ALA A 978 -32.91 16.57 12.99
CA ALA A 978 -33.57 16.42 14.28
C ALA A 978 -33.25 15.07 14.94
N ALA A 979 -32.78 15.09 16.18
CA ALA A 979 -32.65 13.86 16.96
C ALA A 979 -34.02 13.32 17.42
N PRO A 980 -34.20 11.99 17.50
CA PRO A 980 -35.45 11.38 17.93
C PRO A 980 -35.77 11.75 19.37
N THR A 981 -37.02 11.55 19.77
CA THR A 981 -37.47 11.85 21.13
C THR A 981 -38.09 10.62 21.80
N THR A 982 -37.50 10.16 22.91
CA THR A 982 -38.06 9.02 23.67
C THR A 982 -38.83 9.48 24.92
N GLU A 983 -40.02 8.93 25.12
CA GLU A 983 -40.73 8.94 26.41
C GLU A 983 -40.71 7.55 27.05
N ALA A 984 -40.65 7.50 28.38
CA ALA A 984 -40.70 6.26 29.16
C ALA A 984 -41.98 6.20 29.99
N SER A 985 -42.64 5.04 30.00
CA SER A 985 -43.91 4.79 30.70
C SER A 985 -43.93 3.42 31.37
N THR A 986 -44.98 3.10 32.16
CA THR A 986 -45.14 1.80 32.82
C THR A 986 -46.51 1.20 32.54
N GLU A 987 -46.57 -0.10 32.26
CA GLU A 987 -47.77 -0.77 31.69
C GLU A 987 -49.02 -0.76 32.59
N LYS A 988 -48.87 -0.48 33.89
CA LYS A 988 -49.96 -0.47 34.88
C LYS A 988 -49.96 0.86 35.63
N PRO A 989 -50.74 1.87 35.20
CA PRO A 989 -50.79 3.16 35.88
C PRO A 989 -51.49 3.06 37.24
N SER A 990 -50.71 2.90 38.31
CA SER A 990 -51.17 3.16 39.66
C SER A 990 -51.48 4.67 39.82
N THR A 991 -52.58 5.00 40.47
CA THR A 991 -53.22 6.31 40.34
C THR A 991 -52.44 7.46 40.98
N LEU A 992 -51.73 8.26 40.17
CA LEU A 992 -51.54 9.72 40.37
C LEU A 992 -50.84 10.35 39.14
N LEU A 993 -51.61 10.92 38.20
CA LEU A 993 -51.06 11.61 37.02
C LEU A 993 -51.18 13.14 37.19
N ARG A 994 -50.03 13.84 37.25
CA ARG A 994 -49.98 15.31 37.11
C ARG A 994 -48.74 15.74 36.35
N LEU A 995 -48.94 16.31 35.17
CA LEU A 995 -47.90 16.80 34.26
C LEU A 995 -47.32 18.14 34.73
N MET A 996 -46.00 18.24 34.87
CA MET A 996 -45.23 19.51 34.87
C MET A 996 -43.83 19.29 34.26
N GLN A 997 -43.50 20.07 33.24
CA GLN A 997 -42.19 20.14 32.56
C GLN A 997 -41.19 21.06 33.31
N PRO A 998 -39.87 21.07 33.00
CA PRO A 998 -39.09 20.14 32.17
C PRO A 998 -37.82 19.62 32.90
N ALA A 999 -37.95 19.10 34.12
CA ALA A 999 -36.86 18.40 34.83
C ALA A 999 -37.45 17.59 35.99
N ALA A 1000 -37.87 16.34 35.73
CA ALA A 1000 -38.56 15.53 36.73
C ALA A 1000 -38.15 14.05 36.64
N VAL A 1001 -37.56 13.57 37.74
CA VAL A 1001 -37.40 12.14 38.02
C VAL A 1001 -38.79 11.52 38.07
N PHE A 1002 -39.06 10.56 37.19
CA PHE A 1002 -40.24 9.70 37.30
C PHE A 1002 -40.15 8.89 38.61
N GLN A 1003 -41.28 8.57 39.24
CA GLN A 1003 -41.36 7.54 40.28
C GLN A 1003 -42.69 6.79 40.11
N ALA A 1004 -42.59 5.53 39.72
CA ALA A 1004 -43.72 4.61 39.65
C ALA A 1004 -43.60 3.53 40.74
N LEU A 1005 -44.71 3.23 41.41
CA LEU A 1005 -44.81 2.16 42.41
C LEU A 1005 -45.50 0.96 41.80
N ALA A 1006 -44.77 -0.15 41.66
CA ALA A 1006 -45.25 -1.40 41.07
C ALA A 1006 -45.05 -2.59 42.04
N PRO A 1007 -46.03 -3.51 42.16
CA PRO A 1007 -45.91 -4.69 43.00
C PRO A 1007 -45.12 -5.81 42.30
N ALA A 1008 -44.09 -6.32 42.98
CA ALA A 1008 -43.21 -7.44 42.60
C ALA A 1008 -42.30 -7.25 41.36
N GLU A 1009 -42.78 -6.64 40.29
CA GLU A 1009 -42.00 -6.38 39.06
C GLU A 1009 -42.51 -5.11 38.33
N ALA A 1010 -41.65 -4.46 37.54
CA ALA A 1010 -42.04 -3.26 36.77
C ALA A 1010 -41.50 -3.27 35.34
N THR A 1011 -42.37 -3.39 34.35
CA THR A 1011 -42.02 -3.13 32.95
C THR A 1011 -42.04 -1.62 32.67
N VAL A 1012 -40.90 -1.07 32.29
CA VAL A 1012 -40.77 0.24 31.66
C VAL A 1012 -40.83 0.05 30.15
N VAL A 1013 -41.65 0.84 29.47
CA VAL A 1013 -41.81 0.82 28.00
C VAL A 1013 -41.36 2.16 27.45
N PHE A 1014 -40.47 2.12 26.46
CA PHE A 1014 -39.93 3.26 25.74
C PHE A 1014 -40.72 3.46 24.45
N GLN A 1015 -41.26 4.67 24.26
CA GLN A 1015 -41.87 5.11 23.02
C GLN A 1015 -41.01 6.21 22.43
N ALA A 1016 -40.24 5.84 21.42
CA ALA A 1016 -39.42 6.75 20.66
C ALA A 1016 -40.19 7.23 19.42
N THR A 1017 -40.17 8.53 19.17
CA THR A 1017 -40.75 9.15 17.99
C THR A 1017 -39.76 10.11 17.35
N ASP A 1018 -39.60 9.98 16.04
CA ASP A 1018 -38.99 10.97 15.17
C ASP A 1018 -40.04 11.45 14.14
N ALA A 1019 -39.82 12.63 13.56
CA ALA A 1019 -40.71 13.31 12.64
C ALA A 1019 -40.34 13.13 11.14
N THR A 1020 -39.12 12.67 10.82
CA THR A 1020 -38.55 12.77 9.47
C THR A 1020 -37.99 11.42 8.98
N SER A 1021 -36.81 10.98 9.43
CA SER A 1021 -36.20 9.72 8.98
C SER A 1021 -36.74 8.47 9.71
N GLY A 1022 -37.32 8.65 10.90
CA GLY A 1022 -37.87 7.60 11.75
C GLY A 1022 -36.84 6.98 12.69
N VAL A 1023 -37.29 6.29 13.74
CA VAL A 1023 -36.40 5.71 14.76
C VAL A 1023 -35.77 4.40 14.28
N ALA A 1024 -34.44 4.31 14.30
CA ALA A 1024 -33.69 3.10 13.96
C ALA A 1024 -33.39 2.21 15.17
N LEU A 1025 -33.07 2.83 16.32
CA LEU A 1025 -32.64 2.12 17.53
C LEU A 1025 -33.13 2.84 18.80
N THR A 1026 -33.54 2.07 19.80
CA THR A 1026 -33.79 2.54 21.18
C THR A 1026 -32.98 1.67 22.13
N GLU A 1027 -32.25 2.30 23.04
CA GLU A 1027 -31.39 1.64 24.02
C GLU A 1027 -31.67 2.13 25.44
N TYR A 1028 -31.39 1.28 26.43
CA TYR A 1028 -31.42 1.62 27.84
C TYR A 1028 -30.17 1.13 28.59
N SER A 1029 -29.92 1.72 29.75
CA SER A 1029 -28.97 1.21 30.74
C SER A 1029 -29.58 1.29 32.14
N LEU A 1030 -29.14 0.41 33.04
CA LEU A 1030 -29.69 0.25 34.38
C LEU A 1030 -28.65 0.57 35.45
N ASP A 1031 -29.12 1.22 36.52
CA ASP A 1031 -28.44 1.37 37.82
C ASP A 1031 -27.01 1.96 37.74
N GLY A 1032 -26.78 2.82 36.74
CA GLY A 1032 -25.49 3.49 36.50
C GLY A 1032 -24.47 2.64 35.75
N GLY A 1033 -24.89 1.55 35.09
CA GLY A 1033 -24.05 0.73 34.23
C GLY A 1033 -23.48 1.48 33.03
N THR A 1034 -22.36 0.98 32.50
CA THR A 1034 -21.69 1.54 31.31
C THR A 1034 -22.14 0.91 29.99
N THR A 1035 -22.91 -0.18 30.05
CA THR A 1035 -23.41 -0.91 28.88
C THR A 1035 -24.80 -0.42 28.49
N TRP A 1036 -25.00 -0.10 27.22
CA TRP A 1036 -26.30 0.16 26.62
C TRP A 1036 -26.88 -1.13 26.05
N THR A 1037 -28.18 -1.36 26.26
CA THR A 1037 -28.92 -2.55 25.82
C THR A 1037 -30.04 -2.12 24.89
N ALA A 1038 -30.05 -2.64 23.67
CA ALA A 1038 -31.14 -2.38 22.71
C ALA A 1038 -32.47 -2.98 23.20
N GLY A 1039 -33.54 -2.20 23.13
CA GLY A 1039 -34.89 -2.67 23.44
C GLY A 1039 -35.90 -1.56 23.69
N SER A 1040 -37.15 -1.77 23.24
CA SER A 1040 -38.29 -0.88 23.46
C SER A 1040 -38.96 -1.06 24.83
N SER A 1041 -38.48 -1.98 25.67
CA SER A 1041 -38.91 -2.14 27.06
C SER A 1041 -37.86 -2.86 27.92
N VAL A 1042 -37.96 -2.69 29.23
CA VAL A 1042 -37.16 -3.39 30.24
C VAL A 1042 -38.01 -3.76 31.46
N THR A 1043 -37.91 -4.99 31.94
CA THR A 1043 -38.58 -5.45 33.17
C THR A 1043 -37.61 -5.43 34.34
N LEU A 1044 -37.88 -4.58 35.32
CA LEU A 1044 -37.12 -4.43 36.55
C LEU A 1044 -37.58 -5.47 37.58
N THR A 1045 -36.63 -6.17 38.19
CA THR A 1045 -36.86 -7.26 39.13
C THR A 1045 -35.94 -7.15 40.35
N GLY A 1046 -36.46 -7.57 41.51
CA GLY A 1046 -35.91 -7.15 42.81
C GLY A 1046 -36.72 -5.98 43.40
N ALA A 1047 -36.49 -5.63 44.67
CA ALA A 1047 -37.19 -4.53 45.33
C ALA A 1047 -36.21 -3.44 45.74
N GLY A 1048 -36.49 -2.20 45.33
CA GLY A 1048 -35.59 -1.06 45.46
C GLY A 1048 -35.92 0.05 44.46
N ASP A 1049 -35.14 1.13 44.51
CA ASP A 1049 -35.13 2.17 43.48
C ASP A 1049 -34.13 1.78 42.38
N HIS A 1050 -34.61 1.69 41.14
CA HIS A 1050 -33.77 1.48 39.96
C HIS A 1050 -33.66 2.75 39.13
N LEU A 1051 -32.45 3.05 38.63
CA LEU A 1051 -32.20 4.12 37.67
C LEU A 1051 -32.25 3.55 36.25
N VAL A 1052 -33.20 4.01 35.44
CA VAL A 1052 -33.34 3.61 34.04
C VAL A 1052 -32.90 4.79 33.17
N GLN A 1053 -31.73 4.69 32.56
CA GLN A 1053 -31.26 5.63 31.54
C GLN A 1053 -31.71 5.13 30.16
N PHE A 1054 -32.07 6.02 29.24
CA PHE A 1054 -32.57 5.63 27.92
C PHE A 1054 -32.29 6.69 26.85
N ARG A 1055 -32.10 6.24 25.60
CA ARG A 1055 -31.81 7.07 24.42
C ARG A 1055 -32.26 6.36 23.14
N SER A 1056 -32.47 7.10 22.07
CA SER A 1056 -32.71 6.57 20.73
C SER A 1056 -31.84 7.24 19.66
N THR A 1057 -31.64 6.53 18.55
CA THR A 1057 -31.03 7.00 17.31
C THR A 1057 -32.04 6.85 16.17
N ASP A 1058 -32.13 7.84 15.28
CA ASP A 1058 -32.96 7.77 14.07
C ASP A 1058 -32.24 7.06 12.90
N VAL A 1059 -32.90 7.02 11.73
CA VAL A 1059 -32.39 6.42 10.49
C VAL A 1059 -31.39 7.35 9.77
N ALA A 1060 -31.36 8.64 10.09
CA ALA A 1060 -30.30 9.56 9.64
C ALA A 1060 -28.99 9.40 10.43
N GLY A 1061 -29.07 8.92 11.67
CA GLY A 1061 -27.96 8.72 12.60
C GLY A 1061 -27.88 9.77 13.72
N ASN A 1062 -28.86 10.66 13.89
CA ASN A 1062 -28.84 11.59 15.02
C ASN A 1062 -29.18 10.84 16.31
N LEU A 1063 -28.34 11.01 17.34
CA LEU A 1063 -28.49 10.39 18.65
C LEU A 1063 -29.08 11.40 19.64
N GLU A 1064 -30.18 11.04 20.32
CA GLU A 1064 -30.76 11.92 21.34
C GLU A 1064 -29.90 11.98 22.61
N GLN A 1065 -29.99 13.10 23.33
CA GLN A 1065 -29.38 13.21 24.66
C GLN A 1065 -30.03 12.22 25.64
N ALA A 1066 -29.23 11.32 26.21
CA ALA A 1066 -29.68 10.30 27.14
C ALA A 1066 -30.53 10.88 28.29
N ARG A 1067 -31.76 10.38 28.39
CA ARG A 1067 -32.75 10.71 29.43
C ARG A 1067 -32.63 9.72 30.59
N SER A 1068 -33.32 9.98 31.69
CA SER A 1068 -33.32 9.07 32.85
C SER A 1068 -34.61 9.16 33.66
N ALA A 1069 -35.05 8.01 34.17
CA ALA A 1069 -36.19 7.84 35.06
C ALA A 1069 -35.80 6.98 36.28
N THR A 1070 -36.52 7.10 37.39
CA THR A 1070 -36.37 6.20 38.54
C THR A 1070 -37.66 5.38 38.71
N VAL A 1071 -37.53 4.11 39.10
CA VAL A 1071 -38.68 3.23 39.31
C VAL A 1071 -38.50 2.45 40.59
N THR A 1072 -39.50 2.51 41.47
CA THR A 1072 -39.46 1.92 42.81
C THR A 1072 -40.26 0.62 42.80
N VAL A 1073 -39.59 -0.52 42.69
CA VAL A 1073 -40.23 -1.83 42.72
C VAL A 1073 -40.47 -2.25 44.17
N VAL A 1074 -41.72 -2.60 44.49
CA VAL A 1074 -42.16 -2.87 45.86
C VAL A 1074 -42.37 -4.38 46.07
N ALA A 1075 -41.74 -4.95 47.10
CA ALA A 1075 -41.86 -6.38 47.41
C ALA A 1075 -43.31 -6.77 47.74
N GLY A 1076 -43.89 -7.67 46.94
CA GLY A 1076 -45.22 -8.23 47.20
C GLY A 1076 -45.20 -9.26 48.32
N ALA A 1077 -46.00 -9.05 49.38
CA ALA A 1077 -46.12 -10.00 50.48
C ALA A 1077 -46.98 -11.22 50.08
N ALA A 1078 -46.40 -12.42 50.15
CA ALA A 1078 -47.13 -13.67 49.94
C ALA A 1078 -48.10 -13.96 51.12
N PRO A 1079 -49.33 -14.45 50.87
CA PRO A 1079 -50.22 -14.90 51.94
C PRO A 1079 -49.64 -16.12 52.68
N GLY A 1080 -49.58 -16.05 54.01
CA GLY A 1080 -49.00 -17.11 54.84
C GLY A 1080 -49.89 -18.35 54.97
N GLU A 1081 -49.26 -19.53 55.07
CA GLU A 1081 -49.95 -20.79 55.32
C GLU A 1081 -50.52 -20.89 56.74
N GLY A 1082 -51.75 -21.40 56.87
CA GLY A 1082 -52.36 -21.81 58.12
C GLY A 1082 -52.70 -23.30 58.08
N ALA A 1083 -52.01 -24.11 58.89
CA ALA A 1083 -52.11 -25.57 58.81
C ALA A 1083 -53.45 -26.13 59.35
N GLY A 1084 -53.95 -27.18 58.70
CA GLY A 1084 -55.10 -27.98 59.15
C GLY A 1084 -55.16 -29.33 58.42
N ALA A 1085 -54.95 -30.43 59.15
CA ALA A 1085 -54.90 -31.78 58.58
C ALA A 1085 -56.29 -32.41 58.41
N GLY A 1086 -56.45 -33.29 57.42
CA GLY A 1086 -57.67 -34.07 57.20
C GLY A 1086 -57.46 -35.27 56.28
N ASP A 1087 -57.49 -36.48 56.84
CA ASP A 1087 -57.57 -37.75 56.11
C ASP A 1087 -59.00 -37.97 55.55
N GLY A 1088 -59.16 -38.78 54.49
CA GLY A 1088 -60.48 -39.00 53.88
C GLY A 1088 -60.49 -39.77 52.56
N SER A 1089 -60.62 -41.09 52.65
CA SER A 1089 -60.95 -42.04 51.56
C SER A 1089 -61.95 -41.53 50.50
N GLY A 1090 -61.67 -41.78 49.21
CA GLY A 1090 -62.51 -41.32 48.10
C GLY A 1090 -63.58 -42.29 47.57
N THR A 1091 -64.58 -41.70 46.91
CA THR A 1091 -65.56 -42.28 45.96
C THR A 1091 -65.96 -41.16 44.99
N GLY A 1092 -66.28 -41.34 43.70
CA GLY A 1092 -66.38 -42.54 42.86
C GLY A 1092 -67.42 -42.32 41.76
N THR A 1093 -67.08 -42.56 40.48
CA THR A 1093 -67.96 -42.59 39.26
C THR A 1093 -68.73 -41.31 38.87
N GLY A 1094 -68.80 -40.96 37.57
CA GLY A 1094 -69.72 -39.89 37.13
C GLY A 1094 -69.56 -39.20 35.76
N THR A 1095 -69.38 -39.92 34.66
CA THR A 1095 -69.81 -39.44 33.31
C THR A 1095 -71.24 -39.99 33.00
N PRO A 1096 -71.98 -39.62 31.92
CA PRO A 1096 -71.64 -38.77 30.76
C PRO A 1096 -72.74 -37.76 30.26
N GLY A 1097 -72.33 -36.79 29.42
CA GLY A 1097 -72.88 -36.54 28.06
C GLY A 1097 -74.24 -35.84 27.79
N THR A 1098 -74.19 -34.79 26.93
CA THR A 1098 -75.22 -34.33 25.94
C THR A 1098 -76.55 -33.73 26.44
N PRO A 1099 -77.39 -33.04 25.60
CA PRO A 1099 -77.24 -32.63 24.18
C PRO A 1099 -77.56 -31.14 23.79
N ALA A 1100 -77.03 -30.73 22.63
CA ALA A 1100 -77.56 -29.87 21.54
C ALA A 1100 -78.51 -28.64 21.73
N GLY A 1101 -78.14 -27.52 21.05
CA GLY A 1101 -79.05 -26.69 20.23
C GLY A 1101 -79.67 -25.41 20.85
N THR A 1102 -80.24 -24.43 20.10
CA THR A 1102 -80.18 -24.00 18.67
C THR A 1102 -80.82 -22.57 18.54
N ILE A 1103 -80.60 -21.83 17.44
CA ILE A 1103 -81.34 -20.60 16.97
C ILE A 1103 -81.00 -19.29 17.76
N GLY A 1104 -80.92 -18.08 17.15
CA GLY A 1104 -80.91 -17.69 15.72
C GLY A 1104 -81.73 -16.41 15.36
N GLY A 1105 -81.28 -15.65 14.34
CA GLY A 1105 -82.01 -14.54 13.68
C GLY A 1105 -81.69 -13.11 14.16
N SER A 1106 -81.89 -12.03 13.38
CA SER A 1106 -82.27 -11.94 11.94
C SER A 1106 -82.21 -10.52 11.33
N GLY A 1107 -81.65 -10.38 10.12
CA GLY A 1107 -82.05 -9.39 9.07
C GLY A 1107 -81.63 -7.92 9.20
N GLY A 1108 -81.49 -7.12 8.13
CA GLY A 1108 -81.26 -7.45 6.70
C GLY A 1108 -82.17 -6.77 5.64
N SER A 1109 -81.60 -5.86 4.83
CA SER A 1109 -82.05 -5.45 3.46
C SER A 1109 -81.18 -4.30 2.91
N GLY A 1110 -80.86 -4.15 1.60
CA GLY A 1110 -81.03 -5.08 0.48
C GLY A 1110 -81.08 -4.41 -0.91
N GLY A 1111 -80.29 -4.91 -1.88
CA GLY A 1111 -80.45 -4.69 -3.35
C GLY A 1111 -79.96 -3.37 -3.96
N THR A 1112 -79.72 -3.26 -5.28
CA THR A 1112 -79.60 -4.30 -6.35
C THR A 1112 -79.06 -3.72 -7.67
N ALA A 1113 -78.09 -4.42 -8.29
CA ALA A 1113 -77.83 -4.52 -9.75
C ALA A 1113 -77.45 -3.22 -10.55
N ALA A 1114 -76.87 -3.27 -11.75
CA ALA A 1114 -76.55 -4.41 -12.64
C ALA A 1114 -75.20 -4.19 -13.38
N SER A 1115 -74.31 -5.20 -13.47
CA SER A 1115 -74.02 -6.03 -14.67
C SER A 1115 -73.09 -5.40 -15.75
N GLY A 1116 -72.07 -6.10 -16.28
CA GLY A 1116 -71.59 -7.45 -15.94
C GLY A 1116 -70.63 -8.04 -17.00
N GLY A 1117 -70.04 -9.21 -16.68
CA GLY A 1117 -69.05 -9.93 -17.50
C GLY A 1117 -67.59 -9.63 -17.12
N GLY A 1118 -66.64 -10.57 -17.19
CA GLY A 1118 -66.83 -11.99 -17.51
C GLY A 1118 -65.52 -12.82 -17.58
N LEU A 1119 -65.23 -13.54 -16.49
CA LEU A 1119 -64.62 -14.89 -16.41
C LEU A 1119 -63.31 -15.27 -17.16
N ALA A 1120 -62.39 -15.83 -16.36
CA ALA A 1120 -61.56 -17.02 -16.62
C ALA A 1120 -60.25 -16.97 -17.44
N ALA A 1121 -59.14 -16.90 -16.68
CA ALA A 1121 -58.04 -17.89 -16.64
C ALA A 1121 -57.07 -18.08 -17.83
N THR A 1122 -55.92 -18.71 -17.50
CA THR A 1122 -54.74 -19.04 -18.34
C THR A 1122 -53.90 -17.84 -18.83
N GLY A 1123 -52.57 -17.93 -19.00
CA GLY A 1123 -51.62 -18.96 -18.53
C GLY A 1123 -50.55 -19.33 -19.58
N SER A 1124 -49.28 -19.41 -19.16
CA SER A 1124 -48.10 -19.86 -19.95
C SER A 1124 -47.74 -18.94 -21.16
N GLU A 1125 -46.56 -18.97 -21.81
CA GLU A 1125 -45.53 -20.03 -21.96
C GLU A 1125 -44.06 -19.59 -21.73
N MET A 1126 -43.18 -20.60 -21.77
CA MET A 1126 -41.70 -20.62 -21.71
C MET A 1126 -41.10 -20.55 -23.15
N PRO A 1127 -39.76 -20.38 -23.37
CA PRO A 1127 -38.87 -21.57 -23.50
C PRO A 1127 -37.35 -21.44 -23.18
N LEU A 1128 -36.82 -22.47 -22.49
CA LEU A 1128 -35.49 -23.12 -22.62
C LEU A 1128 -34.22 -22.32 -22.22
N ALA A 1129 -33.32 -22.77 -21.30
CA ALA A 1129 -32.56 -24.04 -21.10
C ALA A 1129 -31.28 -24.13 -21.96
N LEU A 1130 -30.14 -24.73 -21.55
CA LEU A 1130 -29.77 -25.73 -20.50
C LEU A 1130 -28.76 -25.12 -19.47
N GLY A 1131 -28.27 -25.75 -18.38
CA GLY A 1131 -28.53 -27.03 -17.67
C GLY A 1131 -27.40 -27.31 -16.63
N ILE A 1132 -27.70 -27.64 -15.35
CA ILE A 1132 -27.63 -29.00 -14.72
C ILE A 1132 -26.19 -29.58 -14.63
N LEU A 1133 -25.58 -29.91 -13.47
CA LEU A 1133 -25.95 -30.77 -12.30
C LEU A 1133 -25.08 -30.32 -11.07
N ALA A 1134 -25.48 -30.20 -9.78
CA ALA A 1134 -26.05 -31.11 -8.76
C ALA A 1134 -25.11 -32.30 -8.36
N LEU A 1135 -24.98 -32.84 -7.12
CA LEU A 1135 -25.67 -32.77 -5.80
C LEU A 1135 -24.59 -32.67 -4.65
N VAL A 1136 -24.79 -32.19 -3.40
CA VAL A 1136 -25.81 -32.38 -2.31
C VAL A 1136 -25.73 -33.79 -1.65
N PHE A 1137 -25.64 -34.04 -0.32
CA PHE A 1137 -25.87 -33.31 0.97
C PHE A 1137 -24.57 -33.26 1.85
N GLY A 1138 -24.49 -32.76 3.10
CA GLY A 1138 -25.40 -32.02 4.02
C GLY A 1138 -25.61 -32.67 5.42
N GLY A 1139 -25.67 -31.87 6.52
CA GLY A 1139 -26.25 -32.30 7.82
C GLY A 1139 -25.55 -31.93 9.15
N LEU A 1140 -26.13 -30.96 9.89
CA LEU A 1140 -26.34 -30.89 11.36
C LEU A 1140 -25.28 -31.35 12.41
N GLY A 1141 -25.04 -30.50 13.43
CA GLY A 1141 -24.69 -30.97 14.79
C GLY A 1141 -23.97 -29.94 15.70
N ALA A 1142 -24.52 -29.66 16.89
CA ALA A 1142 -23.88 -28.86 17.95
C ALA A 1142 -23.96 -29.57 19.31
N GLY A 1143 -22.95 -29.42 20.18
CA GLY A 1143 -23.03 -29.94 21.57
C GLY A 1143 -21.74 -30.05 22.40
N LEU A 1144 -21.58 -29.13 23.36
CA LEU A 1144 -21.02 -29.27 24.73
C LEU A 1144 -19.79 -30.17 25.08
N LEU A 1145 -18.77 -29.49 25.65
CA LEU A 1145 -18.08 -29.72 26.95
C LEU A 1145 -17.44 -31.09 27.36
N LEU A 1146 -16.16 -30.96 27.77
CA LEU A 1146 -15.44 -31.61 28.89
C LEU A 1146 -14.80 -33.04 28.80
N LEU A 1147 -13.52 -33.04 29.21
CA LEU A 1147 -12.74 -34.08 29.94
C LEU A 1147 -12.23 -35.39 29.28
N ARG A 1148 -10.91 -35.38 29.03
CA ARG A 1148 -9.88 -36.34 29.53
C ARG A 1148 -9.97 -37.86 29.23
N ARG A 1149 -8.88 -38.32 28.57
CA ARG A 1149 -8.08 -39.59 28.71
C ARG A 1149 -8.24 -40.68 27.63
N ARG A 1150 -7.07 -41.01 27.03
CA ARG A 1150 -6.53 -42.37 26.72
C ARG A 1150 -7.47 -43.33 25.97
N ARG A 1151 -7.12 -43.89 24.80
CA ARG A 1151 -5.82 -44.51 24.42
C ARG A 1151 -5.85 -44.93 22.93
N HIS A 1152 -4.68 -45.24 22.38
CA HIS A 1152 -4.40 -45.94 21.10
C HIS A 1152 -5.60 -46.49 20.29
N ALA A 1153 -5.70 -46.08 19.03
CA ALA A 1153 -5.05 -46.84 17.95
C ALA A 1153 -4.15 -45.89 17.17
#